data_AF-A0A7R9DES6-F1
#
_entry.id   AF-A0A7R9DES6-F1
#
_cell.length_a   1.000
_cell.length_b   1.000
_cell.length_c   1.000
_cell.angle_alpha   90.00
_cell.angle_beta   90.00
_cell.angle_gamma   90.00
#
_symmetry.space_group_name_H-M   'P 1'
#
loop_
_entity.id
_entity.type
_entity.pdbx_description
1 polymer ?
#
loop_
_entity_poly.entity_id
_entity_poly.type
_entity_poly.pdbx_seq_one_letter_code
_entity_poly.pdbx_strand_id
1 'polypeptide(L)'
;MVSAVKIYIKLCQDAHSAPNNDVIAALKAAGRSQLQVTHVCDVETSKSGELNLRKQTLSSWTWESLGRVLSSSGAVSKVDLSDCLIPSQGVACLLGHLARNTSVHTLVLRGNNIHSHNVGRVGALLKHNGHLKKLSLEWNSLGLFPEMFSEFCEGLSLNMSLESLDLKNNQLPPEVARDLAQAISRNKTLKYLDLRWNNLGWNGGQLLQAALNKNISLIKVKAQGNYIPQEIVQALEQRTPKDVDHLAQSEFLRQRLAHLKNMEEKKLAQHALESKDKMAEVVKLEQERSKELEELARANERKLQDELERSNSRVSQLENILSEHEATISNLQTQLQETEADLKNTRDKLTDSEFRCSTIAVERDERVRALTLQLEEKEAQLARTEADAERRLTSEQRLTAELRARLQSQEEEGERLRQDVAQLNDKLKALARQHEGTLLHEHSLNQELLSKCEREWETRTTKLQRENKVLTERLEVSERGKGELGAQLAMERAQRQEEVALTTQQTRAREAGKLVQLEERVSSLREEKQLLETQLAQSNSNITQLQQQNSSLVAELAEPQRRLAQLHEELSSERVSSERLKQHLAERNAHESECRKKVERLQQEVEALQKQAREQDARQAEREREKDNDLHKLQMLLSQRDKDINNIRADEVERAGVLYSAFSKYLGSLSPSASLPQLSLRT
;
A
#
# COMPACT_ATOMS: atom_id res chain seq x y z
N MET A 1 -30.26 38.52 22.29
CA MET A 1 -28.97 39.20 21.99
C MET A 1 -27.73 38.31 22.10
N VAL A 2 -27.72 37.21 22.86
CA VAL A 2 -26.53 36.34 23.05
C VAL A 2 -26.42 35.18 22.01
N SER A 3 -27.33 35.09 21.03
CA SER A 3 -27.47 33.89 20.19
C SER A 3 -26.40 33.76 19.10
N ALA A 4 -26.16 34.79 18.27
CA ALA A 4 -25.30 34.65 17.08
C ALA A 4 -23.82 34.36 17.42
N VAL A 5 -23.29 35.04 18.44
CA VAL A 5 -21.90 34.81 18.93
C VAL A 5 -21.76 33.42 19.55
N LYS A 6 -22.75 32.96 20.32
CA LYS A 6 -22.75 31.59 20.89
C LYS A 6 -22.83 30.53 19.79
N ILE A 7 -23.67 30.74 18.77
CA ILE A 7 -23.76 29.84 17.61
C ILE A 7 -22.41 29.79 16.88
N TYR A 8 -21.78 30.95 16.63
CA TYR A 8 -20.47 30.99 15.98
C TYR A 8 -19.38 30.27 16.77
N ILE A 9 -19.29 30.53 18.08
CA ILE A 9 -18.31 29.86 18.96
C ILE A 9 -18.58 28.36 19.02
N LYS A 10 -19.84 27.93 19.10
CA LYS A 10 -20.21 26.52 19.08
C LYS A 10 -19.81 25.84 17.77
N LEU A 11 -20.09 26.48 16.62
CA LEU A 11 -19.67 25.97 15.32
C LEU A 11 -18.14 25.86 15.19
N CYS A 12 -17.39 26.79 15.79
CA CYS A 12 -15.94 26.73 15.83
C CYS A 12 -15.44 25.58 16.73
N GLN A 13 -16.09 25.35 17.88
CA GLN A 13 -15.80 24.23 18.79
C GLN A 13 -16.08 22.88 18.13
N ASP A 14 -17.26 22.71 17.52
CA ASP A 14 -17.68 21.48 16.84
C ASP A 14 -16.71 21.11 15.70
N ALA A 15 -16.13 22.11 15.03
CA ALA A 15 -15.19 21.94 13.93
C ALA A 15 -13.71 22.02 14.33
N HIS A 16 -13.39 22.04 15.62
CA HIS A 16 -12.01 22.08 16.13
C HIS A 16 -11.18 23.26 15.55
N SER A 17 -11.83 24.40 15.27
CA SER A 17 -11.21 25.58 14.68
C SER A 17 -11.21 26.76 15.67
N ALA A 18 -10.14 27.55 15.69
CA ALA A 18 -10.09 28.74 16.53
C ALA A 18 -11.04 29.82 16.00
N PRO A 19 -11.95 30.37 16.83
CA PRO A 19 -12.88 31.39 16.38
C PRO A 19 -12.14 32.70 16.07
N ASN A 20 -12.49 33.33 14.95
CA ASN A 20 -11.87 34.59 14.56
C ASN A 20 -12.39 35.75 15.44
N ASN A 21 -11.46 36.50 16.03
CA ASN A 21 -11.78 37.57 16.97
C ASN A 21 -12.51 38.74 16.33
N ASP A 22 -12.20 39.09 15.07
CA ASP A 22 -12.86 40.17 14.33
C ASP A 22 -14.31 39.80 14.01
N VAL A 23 -14.57 38.53 13.66
CA VAL A 23 -15.93 38.00 13.46
C VAL A 23 -16.72 38.00 14.76
N ILE A 24 -16.12 37.60 15.88
CA ILE A 24 -16.76 37.71 17.20
C ILE A 24 -17.08 39.17 17.54
N ALA A 25 -16.13 40.08 17.32
CA ALA A 25 -16.31 41.50 17.61
C ALA A 25 -17.44 42.10 16.78
N ALA A 26 -17.48 41.80 15.47
CA ALA A 26 -18.51 42.27 14.56
C ALA A 26 -19.90 41.67 14.88
N LEU A 27 -19.98 40.38 15.23
CA LEU A 27 -21.23 39.75 15.67
C LEU A 27 -21.72 40.30 17.02
N LYS A 28 -20.80 40.63 17.94
CA LYS A 28 -21.14 41.31 19.20
C LYS A 28 -21.65 42.72 18.93
N ALA A 29 -21.01 43.47 18.03
CA ALA A 29 -21.43 44.83 17.66
C ALA A 29 -22.82 44.82 16.99
N ALA A 30 -23.07 43.89 16.07
CA ALA A 30 -24.37 43.70 15.43
C ALA A 30 -25.49 43.38 16.45
N GLY A 31 -25.15 42.70 17.55
CA GLY A 31 -26.08 42.31 18.60
C GLY A 31 -26.34 43.34 19.70
N ARG A 32 -25.65 44.49 19.75
CA ARG A 32 -25.84 45.51 20.80
C ARG A 32 -26.99 46.47 20.45
N SER A 33 -28.05 46.46 21.25
CA SER A 33 -29.02 47.57 21.31
C SER A 33 -28.41 48.73 22.10
N GLN A 34 -28.35 49.93 21.51
CA GLN A 34 -27.72 51.11 22.11
C GLN A 34 -28.24 51.43 23.52
N LEU A 35 -27.31 51.55 24.48
CA LEU A 35 -27.33 52.48 25.60
C LEU A 35 -25.91 52.54 26.18
N GLN A 36 -25.09 53.48 25.71
CA GLN A 36 -24.24 54.33 26.55
C GLN A 36 -23.39 55.29 25.70
N VAL A 37 -23.47 56.56 26.09
CA VAL A 37 -22.59 57.66 25.69
C VAL A 37 -21.23 57.44 26.33
N THR A 38 -20.14 57.59 25.60
CA THR A 38 -18.88 58.12 26.14
C THR A 38 -17.97 58.64 25.03
N HIS A 39 -17.13 59.59 25.42
CA HIS A 39 -16.43 60.59 24.64
C HIS A 39 -15.21 60.06 23.83
N VAL A 40 -15.02 60.72 22.68
CA VAL A 40 -13.75 61.09 22.01
C VAL A 40 -13.03 60.01 21.17
N CYS A 41 -12.91 60.39 19.88
CA CYS A 41 -12.10 59.88 18.76
C CYS A 41 -12.59 58.60 18.05
N ASP A 42 -13.06 58.79 16.81
CA ASP A 42 -13.42 57.80 15.77
C ASP A 42 -14.35 56.66 16.19
N VAL A 43 -15.60 57.01 16.50
CA VAL A 43 -16.67 56.02 16.73
C VAL A 43 -17.53 55.93 15.47
N GLU A 44 -17.24 54.95 14.62
CA GLU A 44 -18.23 54.44 13.65
C GLU A 44 -19.43 53.95 14.46
N THR A 45 -20.51 54.74 14.46
CA THR A 45 -21.77 54.37 15.11
C THR A 45 -22.42 53.23 14.33
N SER A 46 -22.05 51.99 14.66
CA SER A 46 -22.71 50.79 14.12
C SER A 46 -24.16 50.78 14.63
N LYS A 47 -25.10 50.98 13.72
CA LYS A 47 -26.54 50.86 14.00
C LYS A 47 -26.81 49.41 14.44
N SER A 48 -27.69 49.23 15.43
CA SER A 48 -28.07 47.91 15.93
C SER A 48 -28.51 47.00 14.76
N GLY A 49 -27.92 45.81 14.63
CA GLY A 49 -28.21 44.85 13.55
C GLY A 49 -27.31 44.93 12.33
N GLU A 50 -26.25 45.76 12.31
CA GLU A 50 -25.27 45.80 11.24
C GLU A 50 -24.03 44.94 11.55
N LEU A 51 -23.77 43.95 10.70
CA LEU A 51 -22.54 43.16 10.70
C LEU A 51 -21.58 43.74 9.66
N ASN A 52 -20.50 44.39 10.13
CA ASN A 52 -19.46 44.95 9.29
C ASN A 52 -18.17 44.14 9.42
N LEU A 53 -17.73 43.53 8.32
CA LEU A 53 -16.46 42.78 8.21
C LEU A 53 -15.61 43.30 7.06
N ARG A 54 -15.78 44.56 6.68
CA ARG A 54 -15.06 45.17 5.56
C ARG A 54 -13.55 44.99 5.68
N LYS A 55 -12.88 44.66 4.57
CA LYS A 55 -11.43 44.44 4.44
C LYS A 55 -10.87 43.31 5.31
N GLN A 56 -11.73 42.45 5.86
CA GLN A 56 -11.29 41.28 6.60
C GLN A 56 -11.04 40.11 5.66
N THR A 57 -9.84 39.53 5.75
CA THR A 57 -9.49 38.29 5.07
C THR A 57 -9.81 37.11 5.99
N LEU A 58 -10.88 36.39 5.68
CA LEU A 58 -11.34 35.26 6.48
C LEU A 58 -11.07 33.93 5.76
N SER A 59 -10.87 32.86 6.55
CA SER A 59 -10.69 31.52 5.99
C SER A 59 -11.98 30.98 5.34
N SER A 60 -11.86 30.01 4.43
CA SER A 60 -13.02 29.37 3.78
C SER A 60 -14.00 28.80 4.82
N TRP A 61 -13.47 28.18 5.89
CA TRP A 61 -14.27 27.66 6.99
C TRP A 61 -15.03 28.76 7.73
N THR A 62 -14.37 29.91 7.95
CA THR A 62 -14.99 31.06 8.61
C THR A 62 -16.17 31.61 7.80
N TRP A 63 -16.09 31.62 6.47
CA TRP A 63 -17.20 32.02 5.59
C TRP A 63 -18.38 31.06 5.66
N GLU A 64 -18.13 29.75 5.69
CA GLU A 64 -19.18 28.75 5.87
C GLU A 64 -19.88 28.90 7.22
N SER A 65 -19.07 29.02 8.29
CA SER A 65 -19.57 29.24 9.65
C SER A 65 -20.38 30.53 9.74
N LEU A 66 -19.93 31.61 9.08
CA LEU A 66 -20.65 32.87 9.02
C LEU A 66 -21.99 32.74 8.27
N GLY A 67 -22.01 32.02 7.15
CA GLY A 67 -23.25 31.72 6.42
C GLY A 67 -24.26 30.98 7.29
N ARG A 68 -23.82 29.94 8.03
CA ARG A 68 -24.67 29.22 8.99
C ARG A 68 -25.19 30.14 10.09
N VAL A 69 -24.32 30.95 10.70
CA VAL A 69 -24.73 31.92 11.74
C VAL A 69 -25.76 32.90 11.19
N LEU A 70 -25.57 33.42 9.98
CA LEU A 70 -26.52 34.33 9.34
C LEU A 70 -27.85 33.63 9.05
N SER A 71 -27.83 32.37 8.60
CA SER A 71 -29.09 31.62 8.37
C SER A 71 -29.90 31.39 9.65
N SER A 72 -29.24 31.22 10.79
CA SER A 72 -29.90 30.96 12.09
C SER A 72 -30.12 32.23 12.93
N SER A 73 -29.51 33.35 12.58
CA SER A 73 -29.57 34.58 13.35
C SER A 73 -30.63 35.55 12.82
N GLY A 74 -31.64 35.82 13.64
CA GLY A 74 -32.63 36.89 13.37
C GLY A 74 -32.14 38.31 13.70
N ALA A 75 -30.94 38.46 14.27
CA ALA A 75 -30.48 39.74 14.83
C ALA A 75 -29.78 40.66 13.82
N VAL A 76 -29.29 40.11 12.70
CA VAL A 76 -28.51 40.86 11.71
C VAL A 76 -29.42 41.26 10.55
N SER A 77 -29.56 42.56 10.30
CA SER A 77 -30.39 43.13 9.25
C SER A 77 -29.58 43.71 8.09
N LYS A 78 -28.33 44.12 8.35
CA LYS A 78 -27.40 44.62 7.34
C LYS A 78 -26.08 43.87 7.44
N VAL A 79 -25.56 43.42 6.31
CA VAL A 79 -24.28 42.71 6.21
C VAL A 79 -23.39 43.46 5.21
N ASP A 80 -22.25 43.96 5.69
CA ASP A 80 -21.22 44.61 4.88
C ASP A 80 -19.95 43.77 4.87
N LEU A 81 -19.64 43.21 3.70
CA LEU A 81 -18.48 42.39 3.43
C LEU A 81 -17.64 43.01 2.32
N SER A 82 -17.55 44.34 2.28
CA SER A 82 -16.80 45.03 1.24
C SER A 82 -15.30 44.70 1.29
N ASP A 83 -14.66 44.53 0.15
CA ASP A 83 -13.21 44.36 -0.01
C ASP A 83 -12.63 43.16 0.81
N CYS A 84 -13.40 42.08 0.99
CA CYS A 84 -13.01 40.91 1.79
C CYS A 84 -12.28 39.81 1.01
N LEU A 85 -12.15 39.94 -0.32
CA LEU A 85 -11.55 38.93 -1.21
C LEU A 85 -12.12 37.53 -0.95
N ILE A 86 -13.45 37.42 -0.90
CA ILE A 86 -14.13 36.17 -0.55
C ILE A 86 -13.78 35.09 -1.59
N PRO A 87 -13.22 33.93 -1.20
CA PRO A 87 -12.93 32.85 -2.13
C PRO A 87 -14.23 32.31 -2.74
N SER A 88 -14.20 31.78 -3.97
CA SER A 88 -15.41 31.29 -4.66
C SER A 88 -16.25 30.31 -3.84
N GLN A 89 -15.59 29.40 -3.12
CA GLN A 89 -16.29 28.48 -2.20
C GLN A 89 -16.98 29.23 -1.05
N GLY A 90 -16.33 30.26 -0.51
CA GLY A 90 -16.90 31.12 0.52
C GLY A 90 -18.13 31.89 0.01
N VAL A 91 -18.09 32.40 -1.22
CA VAL A 91 -19.25 33.05 -1.87
C VAL A 91 -20.39 32.05 -2.04
N ALA A 92 -20.12 30.86 -2.57
CA ALA A 92 -21.15 29.83 -2.76
C ALA A 92 -21.82 29.42 -1.44
N CYS A 93 -21.03 29.18 -0.39
CA CYS A 93 -21.54 28.85 0.94
C CYS A 93 -22.35 30.00 1.54
N LEU A 94 -21.80 31.22 1.52
CA LEU A 94 -22.44 32.39 2.11
C LEU A 94 -23.78 32.70 1.42
N LEU A 95 -23.79 32.78 0.09
CA LEU A 95 -24.99 33.09 -0.68
C LEU A 95 -26.03 31.97 -0.59
N GLY A 96 -25.61 30.71 -0.55
CA GLY A 96 -26.51 29.56 -0.38
C GLY A 96 -27.26 29.60 0.96
N HIS A 97 -26.58 29.99 2.04
CA HIS A 97 -27.23 30.18 3.34
C HIS A 97 -28.09 31.45 3.38
N LEU A 98 -27.63 32.54 2.77
CA LEU A 98 -28.40 33.78 2.67
C LEU A 98 -29.66 33.62 1.81
N ALA A 99 -29.72 32.70 0.86
CA ALA A 99 -30.93 32.43 0.07
C ALA A 99 -32.13 32.04 0.94
N ARG A 100 -31.89 31.39 2.09
CA ARG A 100 -32.91 30.99 3.06
C ARG A 100 -33.06 31.96 4.23
N ASN A 101 -32.23 32.99 4.29
CA ASN A 101 -32.25 33.95 5.37
C ASN A 101 -33.43 34.94 5.21
N THR A 102 -34.09 35.22 6.33
CA THR A 102 -35.27 36.11 6.39
C THR A 102 -35.03 37.42 7.13
N SER A 103 -33.84 37.59 7.74
CA SER A 103 -33.51 38.73 8.62
C SER A 103 -32.66 39.81 7.94
N VAL A 104 -31.82 39.44 6.98
CA VAL A 104 -30.91 40.34 6.26
C VAL A 104 -31.66 41.03 5.13
N HIS A 105 -31.78 42.35 5.25
CA HIS A 105 -32.47 43.21 4.30
C HIS A 105 -31.50 44.02 3.43
N THR A 106 -30.24 44.16 3.85
CA THR A 106 -29.20 44.87 3.10
C THR A 106 -27.92 44.05 3.05
N LEU A 107 -27.44 43.76 1.85
CA LEU A 107 -26.20 43.02 1.61
C LEU A 107 -25.26 43.86 0.74
N VAL A 108 -24.06 44.12 1.25
CA VAL A 108 -23.00 44.85 0.54
C VAL A 108 -21.84 43.89 0.30
N LEU A 109 -21.57 43.62 -0.96
CA LEU A 109 -20.53 42.69 -1.43
C LEU A 109 -19.54 43.39 -2.36
N ARG A 110 -19.29 44.69 -2.14
CA ARG A 110 -18.41 45.48 -2.98
C ARG A 110 -16.99 44.91 -3.02
N GLY A 111 -16.35 44.85 -4.19
CA GLY A 111 -14.91 44.53 -4.26
C GLY A 111 -14.54 43.08 -3.89
N ASN A 112 -15.43 42.11 -4.11
CA ASN A 112 -15.21 40.69 -3.76
C ASN A 112 -14.94 39.78 -4.96
N ASN A 113 -14.68 40.34 -6.14
CA ASN A 113 -14.35 39.58 -7.35
C ASN A 113 -15.43 38.52 -7.72
N ILE A 114 -16.72 38.87 -7.54
CA ILE A 114 -17.87 37.99 -7.84
C ILE A 114 -18.08 37.96 -9.37
N HIS A 115 -17.29 37.14 -10.06
CA HIS A 115 -17.40 36.85 -11.49
C HIS A 115 -17.60 35.35 -11.76
N SER A 116 -17.69 34.96 -13.04
CA SER A 116 -17.85 33.57 -13.49
C SER A 116 -19.10 32.91 -12.88
N HIS A 117 -18.98 31.66 -12.41
CA HIS A 117 -20.05 30.89 -11.77
C HIS A 117 -20.64 31.55 -10.51
N ASN A 118 -19.89 32.44 -9.84
CA ASN A 118 -20.40 33.15 -8.66
C ASN A 118 -21.51 34.15 -9.02
N VAL A 119 -21.57 34.62 -10.28
CA VAL A 119 -22.66 35.49 -10.78
C VAL A 119 -23.99 34.73 -10.79
N GLY A 120 -23.99 33.49 -11.30
CA GLY A 120 -25.16 32.60 -11.25
C GLY A 120 -25.62 32.31 -9.83
N ARG A 121 -24.70 32.21 -8.85
CA ARG A 121 -25.04 32.07 -7.42
C ARG A 121 -25.76 33.30 -6.86
N VAL A 122 -25.39 34.50 -7.30
CA VAL A 122 -26.14 35.72 -6.97
C VAL A 122 -27.52 35.70 -7.63
N GLY A 123 -27.63 35.22 -8.87
CA GLY A 123 -28.93 34.98 -9.53
C GLY A 123 -29.82 34.04 -8.72
N ALA A 124 -29.28 32.92 -8.25
CA ALA A 124 -29.98 31.97 -7.38
C ALA A 124 -30.39 32.60 -6.03
N LEU A 125 -29.52 33.41 -5.42
CA LEU A 125 -29.86 34.20 -4.23
C LEU A 125 -31.09 35.08 -4.50
N LEU A 126 -31.10 35.82 -5.61
CA LEU A 126 -32.21 36.70 -5.98
C LEU A 126 -33.48 35.90 -6.28
N LYS A 127 -33.38 34.74 -6.94
CA LYS A 127 -34.52 33.88 -7.28
C LYS A 127 -35.22 33.34 -6.04
N HIS A 128 -34.47 33.00 -4.99
CA HIS A 128 -35.00 32.33 -3.80
C HIS A 128 -35.20 33.25 -2.59
N ASN A 129 -34.44 34.33 -2.45
CA ASN A 129 -34.54 35.20 -1.29
C ASN A 129 -35.68 36.24 -1.44
N GLY A 130 -36.75 36.05 -0.67
CA GLY A 130 -37.92 36.94 -0.61
C GLY A 130 -37.83 38.09 0.40
N HIS A 131 -36.69 38.36 1.03
CA HIS A 131 -36.56 39.33 2.13
C HIS A 131 -35.49 40.42 1.91
N LEU A 132 -34.51 40.17 1.02
CA LEU A 132 -33.43 41.10 0.73
C LEU A 132 -33.98 42.31 -0.05
N LYS A 133 -33.83 43.51 0.52
CA LYS A 133 -34.33 44.76 -0.06
C LYS A 133 -33.26 45.55 -0.80
N LYS A 134 -31.98 45.45 -0.38
CA LYS A 134 -30.86 46.20 -0.96
C LYS A 134 -29.67 45.30 -1.20
N LEU A 135 -29.14 45.32 -2.41
CA LEU A 135 -27.96 44.58 -2.82
C LEU A 135 -26.96 45.51 -3.51
N SER A 136 -25.74 45.59 -3.00
CA SER A 136 -24.63 46.28 -3.66
C SER A 136 -23.55 45.31 -4.06
N LEU A 137 -23.24 45.30 -5.35
CA LEU A 137 -22.24 44.47 -6.01
C LEU A 137 -21.21 45.34 -6.73
N GLU A 138 -21.01 46.58 -6.28
CA GLU A 138 -20.04 47.50 -6.87
C GLU A 138 -18.64 46.83 -6.99
N TRP A 139 -17.95 46.99 -8.13
CA TRP A 139 -16.58 46.47 -8.33
C TRP A 139 -16.45 44.93 -8.19
N ASN A 140 -17.26 44.14 -8.90
CA ASN A 140 -17.16 42.68 -8.91
C ASN A 140 -16.97 42.06 -10.30
N SER A 141 -16.90 42.86 -11.36
CA SER A 141 -16.69 42.38 -12.75
C SER A 141 -17.72 41.34 -13.20
N LEU A 142 -19.00 41.50 -12.82
CA LEU A 142 -20.09 40.57 -13.17
C LEU A 142 -20.21 40.34 -14.69
N GLY A 143 -19.83 41.33 -15.51
CA GLY A 143 -19.96 41.29 -16.96
C GLY A 143 -18.88 40.50 -17.70
N LEU A 144 -17.88 39.96 -16.99
CA LEU A 144 -16.76 39.26 -17.62
C LEU A 144 -17.18 37.97 -18.35
N PHE A 145 -18.26 37.33 -17.89
CA PHE A 145 -18.83 36.10 -18.46
C PHE A 145 -20.32 36.31 -18.76
N PRO A 146 -20.68 36.78 -19.96
CA PRO A 146 -22.05 37.13 -20.34
C PRO A 146 -23.07 36.01 -20.14
N GLU A 147 -22.66 34.76 -20.35
CA GLU A 147 -23.52 33.58 -20.26
C GLU A 147 -24.08 33.42 -18.84
N MET A 148 -23.22 33.60 -17.82
CA MET A 148 -23.60 33.48 -16.42
C MET A 148 -24.42 34.69 -15.93
N PHE A 149 -24.34 35.82 -16.63
CA PHE A 149 -25.12 37.01 -16.30
C PHE A 149 -26.61 36.84 -16.66
N SER A 150 -26.94 35.97 -17.62
CA SER A 150 -28.33 35.65 -17.96
C SER A 150 -29.09 35.04 -16.76
N GLU A 151 -28.44 34.17 -15.97
CA GLU A 151 -29.00 33.60 -14.74
C GLU A 151 -29.24 34.67 -13.67
N PHE A 152 -28.34 35.66 -13.56
CA PHE A 152 -28.53 36.81 -12.69
C PHE A 152 -29.76 37.62 -13.09
N CYS A 153 -29.94 37.87 -14.39
CA CYS A 153 -31.11 38.56 -14.94
C CYS A 153 -32.41 37.77 -14.72
N GLU A 154 -32.38 36.44 -14.89
CA GLU A 154 -33.54 35.59 -14.61
C GLU A 154 -33.95 35.70 -13.13
N GLY A 155 -32.98 35.55 -12.21
CA GLY A 155 -33.21 35.70 -10.78
C GLY A 155 -33.76 37.07 -10.41
N LEU A 156 -33.21 38.15 -10.99
CA LEU A 156 -33.71 39.51 -10.81
C LEU A 156 -35.15 39.67 -11.33
N SER A 157 -35.49 39.05 -12.47
CA SER A 157 -36.83 39.17 -13.06
C SER A 157 -37.94 38.50 -12.21
N LEU A 158 -37.58 37.45 -11.47
CA LEU A 158 -38.48 36.69 -10.60
C LEU A 158 -38.50 37.20 -9.15
N ASN A 159 -37.49 37.96 -8.74
CA ASN A 159 -37.40 38.48 -7.38
C ASN A 159 -38.53 39.48 -7.08
N MET A 160 -39.20 39.30 -5.94
CA MET A 160 -40.34 40.11 -5.49
C MET A 160 -40.06 40.92 -4.22
N SER A 161 -38.80 41.15 -3.86
CA SER A 161 -38.41 41.76 -2.57
C SER A 161 -37.36 42.87 -2.69
N LEU A 162 -36.49 42.79 -3.70
CA LEU A 162 -35.39 43.71 -3.93
C LEU A 162 -35.93 45.05 -4.43
N GLU A 163 -35.57 46.11 -3.71
CA GLU A 163 -35.95 47.49 -3.98
C GLU A 163 -34.78 48.33 -4.52
N SER A 164 -33.54 47.98 -4.16
CA SER A 164 -32.34 48.72 -4.57
C SER A 164 -31.23 47.77 -5.01
N LEU A 165 -30.71 48.00 -6.21
CA LEU A 165 -29.61 47.23 -6.79
C LEU A 165 -28.50 48.17 -7.28
N ASP A 166 -27.28 47.93 -6.81
CA ASP A 166 -26.09 48.66 -7.22
C ASP A 166 -25.12 47.74 -7.96
N LEU A 167 -24.98 47.99 -9.27
CA LEU A 167 -24.12 47.29 -10.21
C LEU A 167 -23.02 48.20 -10.75
N LYS A 168 -22.67 49.26 -10.04
CA LYS A 168 -21.63 50.20 -10.48
C LYS A 168 -20.28 49.50 -10.72
N ASN A 169 -19.62 49.82 -11.84
CA ASN A 169 -18.29 49.32 -12.20
C ASN A 169 -18.16 47.79 -12.16
N ASN A 170 -19.04 47.11 -12.91
CA ASN A 170 -19.07 45.66 -13.07
C ASN A 170 -18.72 45.17 -14.48
N GLN A 171 -18.19 46.06 -15.32
CA GLN A 171 -17.73 45.75 -16.68
C GLN A 171 -18.82 45.09 -17.54
N LEU A 172 -20.10 45.46 -17.36
CA LEU A 172 -21.21 44.86 -18.12
C LEU A 172 -21.08 45.21 -19.61
N PRO A 173 -20.89 44.24 -20.53
CA PRO A 173 -20.77 44.49 -21.97
C PRO A 173 -22.14 44.77 -22.63
N PRO A 174 -22.18 45.24 -23.90
CA PRO A 174 -23.44 45.50 -24.58
C PRO A 174 -24.33 44.26 -24.79
N GLU A 175 -23.72 43.08 -24.84
CA GLU A 175 -24.39 41.79 -25.07
C GLU A 175 -25.39 41.45 -23.97
N VAL A 176 -25.03 41.74 -22.71
CA VAL A 176 -25.90 41.46 -21.55
C VAL A 176 -27.02 42.50 -21.36
N ALA A 177 -26.98 43.60 -22.10
CA ALA A 177 -27.94 44.69 -21.95
C ALA A 177 -29.38 44.27 -22.32
N ARG A 178 -29.53 43.32 -23.25
CA ARG A 178 -30.84 42.76 -23.62
C ARG A 178 -31.47 42.01 -22.45
N ASP A 179 -30.71 41.12 -21.81
CA ASP A 179 -31.20 40.31 -20.70
C ASP A 179 -31.53 41.19 -19.50
N LEU A 180 -30.67 42.19 -19.23
CA LEU A 180 -30.91 43.17 -18.18
C LEU A 180 -32.18 43.99 -18.44
N ALA A 181 -32.38 44.47 -19.67
CA ALA A 181 -33.59 45.21 -20.06
C ALA A 181 -34.84 44.34 -19.92
N GLN A 182 -34.79 43.07 -20.34
CA GLN A 182 -35.90 42.13 -20.17
C GLN A 182 -36.21 41.87 -18.70
N ALA A 183 -35.18 41.66 -17.87
CA ALA A 183 -35.34 41.47 -16.43
C ALA A 183 -36.00 42.68 -15.76
N ILE A 184 -35.52 43.90 -16.07
CA ILE A 184 -36.11 45.15 -15.58
C ILE A 184 -37.56 45.29 -16.04
N SER A 185 -37.89 44.97 -17.30
CA SER A 185 -39.26 45.10 -17.79
C SER A 185 -40.27 44.19 -17.05
N ARG A 186 -39.81 43.05 -16.51
CA ARG A 186 -40.62 42.08 -15.78
C ARG A 186 -40.65 42.31 -14.27
N ASN A 187 -39.54 42.77 -13.69
CA ASN A 187 -39.45 43.00 -12.25
C ASN A 187 -40.43 44.12 -11.82
N LYS A 188 -41.17 43.90 -10.74
CA LYS A 188 -42.20 44.84 -10.25
C LYS A 188 -41.87 45.48 -8.89
N THR A 189 -40.68 45.24 -8.34
CA THR A 189 -40.31 45.64 -6.97
C THR A 189 -39.09 46.55 -6.91
N LEU A 190 -38.21 46.47 -7.91
CA LEU A 190 -36.99 47.27 -7.97
C LEU A 190 -37.34 48.73 -8.24
N LYS A 191 -36.87 49.61 -7.34
CA LYS A 191 -37.10 51.07 -7.35
C LYS A 191 -35.85 51.83 -7.75
N TYR A 192 -34.67 51.35 -7.34
CA TYR A 192 -33.39 52.01 -7.54
C TYR A 192 -32.41 51.07 -8.23
N LEU A 193 -31.81 51.54 -9.33
CA LEU A 193 -30.80 50.80 -10.09
C LEU A 193 -29.61 51.70 -10.42
N ASP A 194 -28.42 51.31 -9.97
CA ASP A 194 -27.16 52.00 -10.32
C ASP A 194 -26.35 51.15 -11.29
N LEU A 195 -26.18 51.64 -12.52
CA LEU A 195 -25.41 51.00 -13.59
C LEU A 195 -24.17 51.79 -13.95
N ARG A 196 -23.77 52.80 -13.16
CA ARG A 196 -22.68 53.69 -13.56
C ARG A 196 -21.37 52.96 -13.84
N TRP A 197 -20.56 53.49 -14.76
CA TRP A 197 -19.22 52.99 -15.07
C TRP A 197 -19.22 51.53 -15.56
N ASN A 198 -20.16 51.15 -16.41
CA ASN A 198 -20.16 49.86 -17.12
C ASN A 198 -19.91 50.07 -18.62
N ASN A 199 -20.14 49.06 -19.47
CA ASN A 199 -19.87 49.13 -20.91
C ASN A 199 -21.10 48.72 -21.75
N LEU A 200 -22.29 49.21 -21.39
CA LEU A 200 -23.54 48.80 -22.05
C LEU A 200 -23.66 49.29 -23.50
N GLY A 201 -22.96 50.38 -23.86
CA GLY A 201 -22.95 50.94 -25.20
C GLY A 201 -24.29 51.52 -25.66
N TRP A 202 -24.30 52.08 -26.87
CA TRP A 202 -25.47 52.75 -27.46
C TRP A 202 -26.72 51.85 -27.51
N ASN A 203 -26.57 50.64 -28.04
CA ASN A 203 -27.66 49.65 -28.14
C ASN A 203 -28.24 49.30 -26.76
N GLY A 204 -27.38 49.13 -25.75
CA GLY A 204 -27.82 48.81 -24.40
C GLY A 204 -28.63 49.94 -23.76
N GLY A 205 -28.26 51.20 -24.00
CA GLY A 205 -29.03 52.36 -23.56
C GLY A 205 -30.45 52.41 -24.14
N GLN A 206 -30.62 52.12 -25.44
CA GLN A 206 -31.94 52.07 -26.07
C GLN A 206 -32.83 50.95 -25.52
N LEU A 207 -32.25 49.76 -25.30
CA LEU A 207 -32.97 48.63 -24.72
C LEU A 207 -33.44 48.93 -23.29
N LEU A 208 -32.58 49.55 -22.48
CA LEU A 208 -32.96 49.99 -21.14
C LEU A 208 -34.08 51.03 -21.17
N GLN A 209 -34.04 51.99 -22.10
CA GLN A 209 -35.10 52.99 -22.24
C GLN A 209 -36.45 52.35 -22.60
N ALA A 210 -36.45 51.41 -23.55
CA ALA A 210 -37.64 50.66 -23.93
C ALA A 210 -38.20 49.80 -22.78
N ALA A 211 -37.31 49.21 -21.96
CA ALA A 211 -37.71 48.44 -20.78
C ALA A 211 -38.34 49.32 -19.69
N LEU A 212 -37.77 50.51 -19.43
CA LEU A 212 -38.31 51.46 -18.46
C LEU A 212 -39.69 51.99 -18.86
N ASN A 213 -40.00 52.08 -20.15
CA ASN A 213 -41.35 52.45 -20.62
C ASN A 213 -42.42 51.42 -20.23
N LYS A 214 -42.03 50.15 -20.03
CA LYS A 214 -42.92 49.06 -19.62
C LYS A 214 -42.92 48.81 -18.11
N ASN A 215 -41.77 49.01 -17.46
CA ASN A 215 -41.62 48.80 -16.02
C ASN A 215 -42.34 49.90 -15.23
N ILE A 216 -43.16 49.57 -14.23
CA ILE A 216 -43.90 50.56 -13.43
C ILE A 216 -43.29 50.83 -12.04
N SER A 217 -42.32 50.03 -11.60
CA SER A 217 -41.78 50.06 -10.24
C SER A 217 -40.55 50.95 -10.08
N LEU A 218 -39.78 51.12 -11.15
CA LEU A 218 -38.44 51.67 -11.11
C LEU A 218 -38.49 53.21 -11.18
N ILE A 219 -38.04 53.83 -10.09
CA ILE A 219 -38.12 55.26 -9.81
C ILE A 219 -36.83 55.97 -10.24
N LYS A 220 -35.68 55.32 -10.06
CA LYS A 220 -34.38 55.96 -10.33
C LYS A 220 -33.39 54.98 -10.94
N VAL A 221 -32.93 55.30 -12.14
CA VAL A 221 -31.76 54.69 -12.78
C VAL A 221 -30.59 55.67 -12.71
N LYS A 222 -29.36 55.16 -12.60
CA LYS A 222 -28.15 55.92 -12.88
C LYS A 222 -27.34 55.19 -13.94
N ALA A 223 -27.02 55.85 -15.05
CA ALA A 223 -26.39 55.20 -16.20
C ALA A 223 -25.13 55.93 -16.72
N GLN A 224 -24.59 56.90 -15.97
CA GLN A 224 -23.37 57.62 -16.40
C GLN A 224 -22.17 56.69 -16.59
N GLY A 225 -21.32 56.99 -17.58
CA GLY A 225 -20.09 56.23 -17.83
C GLY A 225 -20.32 54.86 -18.45
N ASN A 226 -21.35 54.69 -19.28
CA ASN A 226 -21.70 53.44 -19.97
C ASN A 226 -21.44 53.43 -21.50
N TYR A 227 -20.76 54.44 -22.03
CA TYR A 227 -20.69 54.70 -23.48
C TYR A 227 -22.09 54.82 -24.13
N ILE A 228 -23.07 55.33 -23.36
CA ILE A 228 -24.41 55.70 -23.82
C ILE A 228 -24.40 57.22 -24.10
N PRO A 229 -24.96 57.69 -25.23
CA PRO A 229 -25.09 59.12 -25.49
C PRO A 229 -25.83 59.87 -24.37
N GLN A 230 -25.43 61.11 -24.14
CA GLN A 230 -25.91 61.90 -23.01
C GLN A 230 -27.42 62.12 -23.06
N GLU A 231 -28.02 62.19 -24.24
CA GLU A 231 -29.46 62.35 -24.46
C GLU A 231 -30.24 61.14 -23.90
N ILE A 232 -29.75 59.92 -24.19
CA ILE A 232 -30.37 58.69 -23.69
C ILE A 232 -30.16 58.59 -22.17
N VAL A 233 -28.97 58.92 -21.66
CA VAL A 233 -28.73 58.92 -20.21
C VAL A 233 -29.66 59.90 -19.50
N GLN A 234 -29.84 61.12 -20.02
CA GLN A 234 -30.80 62.08 -19.46
C GLN A 234 -32.23 61.52 -19.48
N ALA A 235 -32.66 60.91 -20.57
CA ALA A 235 -33.98 60.30 -20.67
C ALA A 235 -34.19 59.13 -19.68
N LEU A 236 -33.15 58.34 -19.40
CA LEU A 236 -33.19 57.27 -18.40
C LEU A 236 -33.30 57.83 -16.96
N GLU A 237 -32.69 58.98 -16.69
CA GLU A 237 -32.60 59.57 -15.34
C GLU A 237 -33.72 60.56 -15.00
N GLN A 238 -34.38 61.14 -16.01
CA GLN A 238 -35.45 62.14 -15.85
C GLN A 238 -36.85 61.55 -15.57
N ARG A 239 -36.98 60.22 -15.42
CA ARG A 239 -38.26 59.59 -15.15
C ARG A 239 -38.80 59.98 -13.76
N THR A 240 -39.80 60.86 -13.73
CA THR A 240 -40.63 61.14 -12.53
C THR A 240 -41.94 60.35 -12.59
N PRO A 241 -42.52 59.93 -11.45
CA PRO A 241 -43.75 59.15 -11.43
C PRO A 241 -44.90 59.93 -12.07
N LYS A 242 -45.51 59.37 -13.12
CA LYS A 242 -46.82 59.79 -13.64
C LYS A 242 -47.86 59.21 -12.69
N ASP A 243 -48.64 60.07 -12.01
CA ASP A 243 -50.02 59.87 -11.55
C ASP A 243 -50.33 60.69 -10.28
N VAL A 244 -50.68 61.97 -10.46
CA VAL A 244 -51.67 62.72 -9.66
C VAL A 244 -52.29 63.76 -10.60
N ASP A 245 -53.61 64.00 -10.56
CA ASP A 245 -54.36 65.12 -11.22
C ASP A 245 -55.25 64.85 -12.45
N HIS A 246 -56.12 63.84 -12.43
CA HIS A 246 -57.34 63.89 -13.28
C HIS A 246 -58.61 63.49 -12.52
N LEU A 247 -59.13 64.42 -11.71
CA LEU A 247 -60.40 64.26 -10.98
C LEU A 247 -61.21 65.57 -10.92
N ALA A 248 -61.36 66.28 -12.05
CA ALA A 248 -62.07 67.58 -12.08
C ALA A 248 -62.94 67.90 -13.31
N GLN A 249 -63.34 66.92 -14.15
CA GLN A 249 -64.10 67.21 -15.40
C GLN A 249 -65.32 66.29 -15.66
N SER A 250 -66.15 65.97 -14.65
CA SER A 250 -67.28 65.02 -14.83
C SER A 250 -68.71 65.56 -14.65
N GLU A 251 -68.95 66.87 -14.59
CA GLU A 251 -70.33 67.40 -14.41
C GLU A 251 -70.98 67.95 -15.69
N PHE A 252 -70.20 68.32 -16.71
CA PHE A 252 -70.75 68.93 -17.93
C PHE A 252 -71.37 67.93 -18.93
N LEU A 253 -70.92 66.68 -18.93
CA LEU A 253 -71.35 65.66 -19.91
C LEU A 253 -72.68 64.96 -19.57
N ARG A 254 -73.24 65.14 -18.36
CA ARG A 254 -74.49 64.49 -17.95
C ARG A 254 -75.74 65.14 -18.52
N GLN A 255 -75.74 66.46 -18.74
CA GLN A 255 -76.94 67.20 -19.16
C GLN A 255 -77.21 67.10 -20.67
N ARG A 256 -76.17 66.91 -21.50
CA ARG A 256 -76.31 66.88 -22.97
C ARG A 256 -76.84 65.57 -23.54
N LEU A 257 -76.81 64.49 -22.75
CA LEU A 257 -77.27 63.15 -23.14
C LEU A 257 -78.78 62.90 -22.90
N ALA A 258 -79.46 63.77 -22.15
CA ALA A 258 -80.89 63.60 -21.86
C ALA A 258 -81.80 64.06 -23.02
N HIS A 259 -81.34 65.00 -23.85
CA HIS A 259 -82.18 65.62 -24.89
C HIS A 259 -82.15 64.86 -26.23
N LEU A 260 -81.06 64.13 -26.52
CA LEU A 260 -80.89 63.37 -27.77
C LEU A 260 -81.58 62.00 -27.74
N LYS A 261 -81.81 61.41 -26.56
CA LYS A 261 -82.45 60.08 -26.41
C LYS A 261 -83.92 60.05 -26.87
N ASN A 262 -84.68 61.11 -26.64
CA ASN A 262 -86.13 61.11 -26.95
C ASN A 262 -86.45 61.22 -28.45
N MET A 263 -85.50 61.61 -29.30
CA MET A 263 -85.74 61.73 -30.75
C MET A 263 -85.36 60.47 -31.54
N GLU A 264 -84.44 59.64 -31.05
CA GLU A 264 -84.01 58.41 -31.74
C GLU A 264 -84.94 57.22 -31.45
N GLU A 265 -85.58 57.15 -30.28
CA GLU A 265 -86.48 56.04 -29.90
C GLU A 265 -87.69 55.88 -30.84
N LYS A 266 -88.13 56.96 -31.50
CA LYS A 266 -89.27 56.91 -32.43
C LYS A 266 -88.93 56.40 -33.83
N LYS A 267 -87.65 56.41 -34.22
CA LYS A 267 -87.17 55.89 -35.52
C LYS A 267 -86.66 54.45 -35.43
N LEU A 268 -86.23 54.01 -34.23
CA LEU A 268 -85.67 52.67 -34.00
C LEU A 268 -86.72 51.54 -33.99
N ALA A 269 -87.99 51.85 -33.66
CA ALA A 269 -89.05 50.85 -33.56
C ALA A 269 -89.40 50.16 -34.88
N GLN A 270 -89.15 50.81 -36.02
CA GLN A 270 -89.49 50.29 -37.35
C GLN A 270 -88.35 49.44 -37.95
N HIS A 271 -87.10 49.70 -37.58
CA HIS A 271 -85.91 48.95 -38.01
C HIS A 271 -85.63 47.70 -37.14
N ALA A 272 -86.24 47.64 -35.95
CA ALA A 272 -86.10 46.53 -34.99
C ALA A 272 -86.86 45.26 -35.40
N LEU A 273 -87.93 45.36 -36.20
CA LEU A 273 -88.74 44.21 -36.60
C LEU A 273 -88.03 43.37 -37.68
N GLU A 274 -87.42 44.02 -38.69
CA GLU A 274 -86.63 43.35 -39.74
C GLU A 274 -85.26 42.86 -39.26
N SER A 275 -84.69 43.50 -38.23
CA SER A 275 -83.43 43.06 -37.61
C SER A 275 -83.60 41.84 -36.71
N LYS A 276 -84.82 41.55 -36.21
CA LYS A 276 -85.09 40.45 -35.26
C LYS A 276 -85.01 39.08 -35.95
N ASP A 277 -85.48 38.98 -37.19
CA ASP A 277 -85.50 37.72 -37.94
C ASP A 277 -84.09 37.31 -38.44
N LYS A 278 -83.27 38.28 -38.86
CA LYS A 278 -81.85 38.02 -39.22
C LYS A 278 -80.98 37.71 -38.01
N MET A 279 -81.26 38.32 -36.85
CA MET A 279 -80.54 38.03 -35.61
C MET A 279 -80.85 36.62 -35.07
N ALA A 280 -82.08 36.12 -35.27
CA ALA A 280 -82.44 34.76 -34.85
C ALA A 280 -81.68 33.67 -35.62
N GLU A 281 -81.39 33.90 -36.91
CA GLU A 281 -80.63 32.97 -37.75
C GLU A 281 -79.12 32.99 -37.43
N VAL A 282 -78.56 34.17 -37.20
CA VAL A 282 -77.16 34.33 -36.72
C VAL A 282 -76.96 33.68 -35.36
N VAL A 283 -77.89 33.86 -34.41
CA VAL A 283 -77.81 33.22 -33.08
C VAL A 283 -77.88 31.69 -33.18
N LYS A 284 -78.64 31.15 -34.12
CA LYS A 284 -78.75 29.70 -34.32
C LYS A 284 -77.45 29.10 -34.88
N LEU A 285 -76.85 29.76 -35.88
CA LEU A 285 -75.55 29.39 -36.44
C LEU A 285 -74.40 29.57 -35.44
N GLU A 286 -74.45 30.62 -34.61
CA GLU A 286 -73.49 30.81 -33.52
C GLU A 286 -73.64 29.73 -32.44
N GLN A 287 -74.87 29.29 -32.10
CA GLN A 287 -75.10 28.18 -31.18
C GLN A 287 -74.59 26.84 -31.71
N GLU A 288 -74.75 26.58 -33.01
CA GLU A 288 -74.21 25.38 -33.67
C GLU A 288 -72.67 25.40 -33.69
N ARG A 289 -72.06 26.53 -34.08
CA ARG A 289 -70.60 26.70 -34.04
C ARG A 289 -70.04 26.62 -32.61
N SER A 290 -70.78 27.09 -31.62
CA SER A 290 -70.41 26.99 -30.20
C SER A 290 -70.39 25.54 -29.72
N LYS A 291 -71.39 24.74 -30.14
CA LYS A 291 -71.45 23.30 -29.83
C LYS A 291 -70.31 22.53 -30.49
N GLU A 292 -70.02 22.80 -31.76
CA GLU A 292 -68.87 22.17 -32.45
C GLU A 292 -67.53 22.52 -31.78
N LEU A 293 -67.34 23.78 -31.38
CA LEU A 293 -66.15 24.20 -30.63
C LEU A 293 -66.05 23.53 -29.26
N GLU A 294 -67.17 23.36 -28.54
CA GLU A 294 -67.20 22.62 -27.27
C GLU A 294 -66.89 21.13 -27.46
N GLU A 295 -67.41 20.49 -28.50
CA GLU A 295 -67.09 19.09 -28.80
C GLU A 295 -65.62 18.91 -29.18
N LEU A 296 -65.06 19.82 -29.98
CA LEU A 296 -63.65 19.82 -30.35
C LEU A 296 -62.74 20.10 -29.14
N ALA A 297 -63.15 21.00 -28.25
CA ALA A 297 -62.45 21.27 -27.00
C ALA A 297 -62.45 20.05 -26.08
N ARG A 298 -63.61 19.38 -25.91
CA ARG A 298 -63.73 18.13 -25.13
C ARG A 298 -62.91 17.00 -25.74
N ALA A 299 -62.86 16.89 -27.06
CA ALA A 299 -62.06 15.89 -27.75
C ALA A 299 -60.54 16.14 -27.57
N ASN A 300 -60.11 17.40 -27.60
CA ASN A 300 -58.71 17.77 -27.34
C ASN A 300 -58.33 17.59 -25.87
N GLU A 301 -59.22 17.93 -24.94
CA GLU A 301 -59.02 17.71 -23.51
C GLU A 301 -58.83 16.22 -23.19
N ARG A 302 -59.67 15.34 -23.76
CA ARG A 302 -59.51 13.88 -23.64
C ARG A 302 -58.18 13.38 -24.18
N LYS A 303 -57.75 13.86 -25.36
CA LYS A 303 -56.44 13.48 -25.94
C LYS A 303 -55.28 13.91 -25.06
N LEU A 304 -55.32 15.13 -24.54
CA LEU A 304 -54.32 15.64 -23.59
C LEU A 304 -54.30 14.82 -22.29
N GLN A 305 -55.47 14.38 -21.83
CA GLN A 305 -55.61 13.57 -20.63
C GLN A 305 -55.05 12.16 -20.83
N ASP A 306 -55.31 11.52 -21.98
CA ASP A 306 -54.73 10.23 -22.35
C ASP A 306 -53.19 10.31 -22.51
N GLU A 307 -52.67 11.40 -23.10
CA GLU A 307 -51.23 11.64 -23.22
C GLU A 307 -50.58 11.88 -21.85
N LEU A 308 -51.26 12.62 -20.98
CA LEU A 308 -50.81 12.87 -19.61
C LEU A 308 -50.78 11.57 -18.79
N GLU A 309 -51.80 10.70 -18.90
CA GLU A 309 -51.82 9.39 -18.25
C GLU A 309 -50.72 8.46 -18.77
N ARG A 310 -50.47 8.45 -20.08
CA ARG A 310 -49.33 7.70 -20.66
C ARG A 310 -48.00 8.23 -20.17
N SER A 311 -47.84 9.55 -20.08
CA SER A 311 -46.63 10.17 -19.55
C SER A 311 -46.44 9.84 -18.07
N ASN A 312 -47.49 9.91 -17.26
CA ASN A 312 -47.45 9.56 -15.84
C ASN A 312 -47.12 8.08 -15.61
N SER A 313 -47.70 7.18 -16.42
CA SER A 313 -47.35 5.76 -16.38
C SER A 313 -45.87 5.53 -16.69
N ARG A 314 -45.32 6.27 -17.67
CA ARG A 314 -43.90 6.20 -18.02
C ARG A 314 -42.99 6.77 -16.92
N VAL A 315 -43.43 7.83 -16.25
CA VAL A 315 -42.72 8.39 -15.08
C VAL A 315 -42.69 7.36 -13.95
N SER A 316 -43.81 6.73 -13.60
CA SER A 316 -43.82 5.68 -12.56
C SER A 316 -42.97 4.46 -12.91
N GLN A 317 -42.90 4.07 -14.18
CA GLN A 317 -41.97 3.00 -14.61
C GLN A 317 -40.51 3.40 -14.40
N LEU A 318 -40.15 4.64 -14.74
CA LEU A 318 -38.81 5.16 -14.51
C LEU A 318 -38.49 5.27 -13.02
N GLU A 319 -39.43 5.71 -12.18
CA GLU A 319 -39.27 5.77 -10.73
C GLU A 319 -39.03 4.38 -10.12
N ASN A 320 -39.74 3.35 -10.59
CA ASN A 320 -39.50 1.97 -10.15
C ASN A 320 -38.10 1.47 -10.54
N ILE A 321 -37.66 1.71 -11.78
CA ILE A 321 -36.31 1.34 -12.23
C ILE A 321 -35.25 2.09 -11.41
N LEU A 322 -35.50 3.36 -11.10
CA LEU A 322 -34.60 4.19 -10.32
C LEU A 322 -34.49 3.65 -8.88
N SER A 323 -35.61 3.27 -8.27
CA SER A 323 -35.63 2.60 -6.96
C SER A 323 -34.89 1.26 -6.96
N GLU A 324 -35.03 0.45 -8.01
CA GLU A 324 -34.28 -0.81 -8.15
C GLU A 324 -32.78 -0.55 -8.25
N HIS A 325 -32.36 0.46 -9.03
CA HIS A 325 -30.96 0.85 -9.14
C HIS A 325 -30.41 1.46 -7.84
N GLU A 326 -31.20 2.22 -7.09
CA GLU A 326 -30.80 2.71 -5.76
C GLU A 326 -30.57 1.54 -4.79
N ALA A 327 -31.42 0.52 -4.83
CA ALA A 327 -31.25 -0.69 -4.02
C ALA A 327 -29.99 -1.47 -4.41
N THR A 328 -29.70 -1.61 -5.71
CA THR A 328 -28.47 -2.30 -6.16
C THR A 328 -27.21 -1.52 -5.79
N ILE A 329 -27.22 -0.19 -5.92
CA ILE A 329 -26.10 0.67 -5.50
C ILE A 329 -25.85 0.51 -4.00
N SER A 330 -26.90 0.52 -3.18
CA SER A 330 -26.78 0.34 -1.72
C SER A 330 -26.20 -1.04 -1.35
N ASN A 331 -26.64 -2.10 -2.03
CA ASN A 331 -26.06 -3.44 -1.85
C ASN A 331 -24.59 -3.50 -2.27
N LEU A 332 -24.23 -2.92 -3.42
CA LEU A 332 -22.85 -2.86 -3.90
C LEU A 332 -21.96 -2.04 -2.96
N GLN A 333 -22.48 -0.95 -2.38
CA GLN A 333 -21.76 -0.17 -1.37
C GLN A 333 -21.48 -0.99 -0.11
N THR A 334 -22.45 -1.79 0.33
CA THR A 334 -22.29 -2.66 1.50
C THR A 334 -21.24 -3.75 1.22
N GLN A 335 -21.32 -4.40 0.05
CA GLN A 335 -20.32 -5.39 -0.38
C GLN A 335 -18.92 -4.77 -0.50
N LEU A 336 -18.82 -3.54 -1.03
CA LEU A 336 -17.55 -2.83 -1.11
C LEU A 336 -16.96 -2.61 0.29
N GLN A 337 -17.76 -2.14 1.25
CA GLN A 337 -17.31 -1.95 2.64
C GLN A 337 -16.85 -3.26 3.29
N GLU A 338 -17.55 -4.37 3.07
CA GLU A 338 -17.14 -5.69 3.55
C GLU A 338 -15.79 -6.12 2.94
N THR A 339 -15.63 -5.98 1.62
CA THR A 339 -14.37 -6.32 0.96
C THR A 339 -13.20 -5.42 1.37
N GLU A 340 -13.45 -4.14 1.63
CA GLU A 340 -12.46 -3.19 2.16
C GLU A 340 -12.03 -3.59 3.57
N ALA A 341 -12.97 -4.02 4.41
CA ALA A 341 -12.67 -4.51 5.76
C ALA A 341 -11.84 -5.80 5.73
N ASP A 342 -12.17 -6.74 4.83
CA ASP A 342 -11.41 -7.98 4.62
C ASP A 342 -10.00 -7.70 4.08
N LEU A 343 -9.87 -6.77 3.14
CA LEU A 343 -8.57 -6.33 2.61
C LEU A 343 -7.70 -5.68 3.69
N LYS A 344 -8.31 -4.87 4.58
CA LYS A 344 -7.59 -4.30 5.71
C LYS A 344 -7.09 -5.39 6.67
N ASN A 345 -7.96 -6.36 7.01
CA ASN A 345 -7.61 -7.45 7.92
C ASN A 345 -6.50 -8.35 7.33
N THR A 346 -6.57 -8.67 6.04
CA THR A 346 -5.51 -9.43 5.36
C THR A 346 -4.19 -8.65 5.27
N ARG A 347 -4.25 -7.32 5.06
CA ARG A 347 -3.07 -6.46 5.09
C ARG A 347 -2.42 -6.42 6.47
N ASP A 348 -3.22 -6.28 7.53
CA ASP A 348 -2.71 -6.26 8.92
C ASP A 348 -2.03 -7.61 9.26
N LYS A 349 -2.66 -8.74 8.88
CA LYS A 349 -2.07 -10.08 9.03
C LYS A 349 -0.76 -10.25 8.24
N LEU A 350 -0.68 -9.68 7.04
CA LEU A 350 0.54 -9.71 6.23
C LEU A 350 1.65 -8.92 6.93
N THR A 351 1.36 -7.72 7.43
CA THR A 351 2.35 -6.91 8.15
C THR A 351 2.85 -7.56 9.43
N ASP A 352 1.97 -8.25 10.18
CA ASP A 352 2.37 -9.04 11.35
C ASP A 352 3.26 -10.22 10.96
N SER A 353 2.92 -10.91 9.87
CA SER A 353 3.71 -12.02 9.33
C SER A 353 5.08 -11.56 8.84
N GLU A 354 5.17 -10.41 8.18
CA GLU A 354 6.42 -9.76 7.74
C GLU A 354 7.30 -9.37 8.93
N PHE A 355 6.71 -8.76 9.96
CA PHE A 355 7.41 -8.42 11.19
C PHE A 355 7.98 -9.68 11.87
N ARG A 356 7.17 -10.73 12.00
CA ARG A 356 7.63 -12.03 12.54
C ARG A 356 8.76 -12.65 11.71
N CYS A 357 8.67 -12.60 10.38
CA CYS A 357 9.73 -13.10 9.51
C CYS A 357 11.03 -12.31 9.68
N SER A 358 10.94 -10.98 9.81
CA SER A 358 12.09 -10.12 10.09
C SER A 358 12.73 -10.47 11.42
N THR A 359 11.95 -10.68 12.48
CA THR A 359 12.47 -11.08 13.80
C THR A 359 13.17 -12.42 13.74
N ILE A 360 12.55 -13.43 13.12
CA ILE A 360 13.16 -14.76 12.94
C ILE A 360 14.45 -14.67 12.11
N ALA A 361 14.49 -13.82 11.08
CA ALA A 361 15.70 -13.61 10.29
C ALA A 361 16.85 -13.02 11.12
N VAL A 362 16.56 -12.02 11.97
CA VAL A 362 17.56 -11.44 12.88
C VAL A 362 18.04 -12.47 13.90
N GLU A 363 17.13 -13.21 14.53
CA GLU A 363 17.48 -14.27 15.49
C GLU A 363 18.31 -15.37 14.83
N ARG A 364 17.98 -15.75 13.59
CA ARG A 364 18.75 -16.70 12.80
C ARG A 364 20.16 -16.17 12.51
N ASP A 365 20.29 -14.92 12.10
CA ASP A 365 21.59 -14.31 11.79
C ASP A 365 22.47 -14.22 13.04
N GLU A 366 21.90 -13.86 14.18
CA GLU A 366 22.59 -13.88 15.47
C GLU A 366 23.03 -15.29 15.86
N ARG A 367 22.16 -16.30 15.68
CA ARG A 367 22.49 -17.69 15.95
C ARG A 367 23.61 -18.21 15.05
N VAL A 368 23.57 -17.87 13.76
CA VAL A 368 24.63 -18.23 12.80
C VAL A 368 25.95 -17.56 13.19
N ARG A 369 25.95 -16.28 13.55
CA ARG A 369 27.16 -15.60 14.03
C ARG A 369 27.74 -16.26 15.27
N ALA A 370 26.89 -16.60 16.25
CA ALA A 370 27.33 -17.28 17.47
C ALA A 370 27.95 -18.66 17.18
N LEU A 371 27.30 -19.46 16.33
CA LEU A 371 27.82 -20.78 15.93
C LEU A 371 29.12 -20.67 15.12
N THR A 372 29.24 -19.65 14.26
CA THR A 372 30.47 -19.39 13.49
C THR A 372 31.62 -19.09 14.43
N LEU A 373 31.41 -18.23 15.43
CA LEU A 373 32.43 -17.86 16.41
C LEU A 373 32.83 -19.05 17.30
N GLN A 374 31.87 -19.91 17.66
CA GLN A 374 32.17 -21.17 18.36
C GLN A 374 32.96 -22.15 17.48
N LEU A 375 32.66 -22.23 16.19
CA LEU A 375 33.41 -23.07 15.25
C LEU A 375 34.86 -22.57 15.12
N GLU A 376 35.06 -21.27 14.92
CA GLU A 376 36.39 -20.67 14.87
C GLU A 376 37.20 -20.93 16.15
N GLU A 377 36.57 -20.83 17.32
CA GLU A 377 37.22 -21.16 18.59
C GLU A 377 37.61 -22.64 18.67
N LYS A 378 36.73 -23.55 18.21
CA LYS A 378 37.00 -24.99 18.19
C LYS A 378 38.07 -25.36 17.19
N GLU A 379 38.09 -24.75 16.01
CA GLU A 379 39.15 -24.91 15.01
C GLU A 379 40.50 -24.42 15.57
N ALA A 380 40.52 -23.28 16.25
CA ALA A 380 41.73 -22.78 16.91
C ALA A 380 42.21 -23.70 18.04
N GLN A 381 41.29 -24.30 18.82
CA GLN A 381 41.62 -25.30 19.83
C GLN A 381 42.21 -26.57 19.19
N LEU A 382 41.59 -27.08 18.14
CA LEU A 382 42.06 -28.26 17.39
C LEU A 382 43.46 -28.01 16.81
N ALA A 383 43.67 -26.88 16.13
CA ALA A 383 44.96 -26.53 15.56
C ALA A 383 46.09 -26.46 16.61
N ARG A 384 45.79 -25.98 17.83
CA ARG A 384 46.75 -26.00 18.95
C ARG A 384 47.07 -27.43 19.38
N THR A 385 46.05 -28.28 19.53
CA THR A 385 46.27 -29.68 19.92
C THR A 385 47.00 -30.49 18.86
N GLU A 386 46.73 -30.24 17.58
CA GLU A 386 47.45 -30.85 16.45
C GLU A 386 48.92 -30.41 16.45
N ALA A 387 49.20 -29.11 16.59
CA ALA A 387 50.57 -28.61 16.66
C ALA A 387 51.35 -29.19 17.86
N ASP A 388 50.70 -29.34 19.02
CA ASP A 388 51.34 -29.96 20.19
C ASP A 388 51.55 -31.48 19.99
N ALA A 389 50.62 -32.17 19.33
CA ALA A 389 50.79 -33.58 18.97
C ALA A 389 51.93 -33.78 17.96
N GLU A 390 52.04 -32.92 16.94
CA GLU A 390 53.14 -32.94 15.97
C GLU A 390 54.50 -32.68 16.64
N ARG A 391 54.57 -31.74 17.60
CA ARG A 391 55.79 -31.50 18.39
C ARG A 391 56.18 -32.72 19.23
N ARG A 392 55.21 -33.44 19.80
CA ARG A 392 55.48 -34.69 20.54
C ARG A 392 55.93 -35.81 19.60
N LEU A 393 55.28 -35.96 18.45
CA LEU A 393 55.66 -36.95 17.46
C LEU A 393 57.09 -36.72 16.96
N THR A 394 57.44 -35.47 16.64
CA THR A 394 58.80 -35.11 16.21
C THR A 394 59.83 -35.34 17.31
N SER A 395 59.51 -35.07 18.57
CA SER A 395 60.43 -35.35 19.70
C SER A 395 60.62 -36.85 19.93
N GLU A 396 59.56 -37.65 19.83
CA GLU A 396 59.64 -39.12 19.90
C GLU A 396 60.38 -39.72 18.72
N GLN A 397 60.16 -39.21 17.50
CA GLN A 397 60.92 -39.61 16.31
C GLN A 397 62.42 -39.32 16.46
N ARG A 398 62.77 -38.17 17.05
CA ARG A 398 64.16 -37.84 17.37
C ARG A 398 64.74 -38.79 18.41
N LEU A 399 64.02 -39.05 19.51
CA LEU A 399 64.47 -39.97 20.56
C LEU A 399 64.65 -41.39 20.02
N THR A 400 63.71 -41.87 19.22
CA THR A 400 63.83 -43.20 18.59
C THR A 400 65.00 -43.28 17.62
N ALA A 401 65.30 -42.22 16.86
CA ALA A 401 66.49 -42.14 16.03
C ALA A 401 67.79 -42.17 16.87
N GLU A 402 67.85 -41.42 17.98
CA GLU A 402 68.98 -41.44 18.91
C GLU A 402 69.18 -42.82 19.56
N LEU A 403 68.10 -43.48 19.97
CA LEU A 403 68.15 -44.84 20.53
C LEU A 403 68.60 -45.87 19.49
N ARG A 404 68.14 -45.77 18.24
CA ARG A 404 68.61 -46.63 17.14
C ARG A 404 70.11 -46.45 16.88
N ALA A 405 70.59 -45.22 16.85
CA ALA A 405 72.02 -44.94 16.67
C ALA A 405 72.87 -45.51 17.81
N ARG A 406 72.39 -45.41 19.07
CA ARG A 406 73.05 -46.03 20.23
C ARG A 406 73.06 -47.56 20.14
N LEU A 407 71.94 -48.16 19.75
CA LEU A 407 71.83 -49.62 19.57
C LEU A 407 72.83 -50.09 18.52
N GLN A 408 72.88 -49.43 17.36
CA GLN A 408 73.84 -49.75 16.30
C GLN A 408 75.29 -49.63 16.80
N SER A 409 75.64 -48.57 17.53
CA SER A 409 76.98 -48.42 18.11
C SER A 409 77.32 -49.54 19.10
N GLN A 410 76.35 -50.00 19.91
CA GLN A 410 76.53 -51.12 20.84
C GLN A 410 76.64 -52.46 20.12
N GLU A 411 75.91 -52.65 19.02
CA GLU A 411 76.02 -53.84 18.16
C GLU A 411 77.40 -53.92 17.49
N GLU A 412 77.88 -52.80 16.92
CA GLU A 412 79.22 -52.69 16.34
C GLU A 412 80.33 -52.95 17.39
N GLU A 413 80.18 -52.41 18.61
CA GLU A 413 81.10 -52.69 19.73
C GLU A 413 81.05 -54.17 20.14
N GLY A 414 79.86 -54.75 20.23
CA GLY A 414 79.66 -56.17 20.51
C GLY A 414 80.28 -57.08 19.45
N GLU A 415 80.21 -56.71 18.16
CA GLU A 415 80.89 -57.42 17.08
C GLU A 415 82.41 -57.32 17.19
N ARG A 416 82.96 -56.13 17.49
CA ARG A 416 84.41 -55.96 17.74
C ARG A 416 84.89 -56.83 18.90
N LEU A 417 84.19 -56.78 20.04
CA LEU A 417 84.53 -57.62 21.20
C LEU A 417 84.43 -59.12 20.88
N ARG A 418 83.44 -59.54 20.08
CA ARG A 418 83.35 -60.93 19.60
C ARG A 418 84.56 -61.32 18.74
N GLN A 419 85.01 -60.44 17.85
CA GLN A 419 86.23 -60.65 17.05
C GLN A 419 87.49 -60.74 17.95
N ASP A 420 87.62 -59.85 18.94
CA ASP A 420 88.74 -59.86 19.88
C ASP A 420 88.78 -61.14 20.71
N VAL A 421 87.62 -61.59 21.23
CA VAL A 421 87.49 -62.87 21.94
C VAL A 421 87.89 -64.05 21.04
N ALA A 422 87.46 -64.05 19.77
CA ALA A 422 87.86 -65.09 18.82
C ALA A 422 89.39 -65.11 18.60
N GLN A 423 90.02 -63.95 18.39
CA GLN A 423 91.47 -63.83 18.24
C GLN A 423 92.23 -64.28 19.49
N LEU A 424 91.76 -63.90 20.68
CA LEU A 424 92.35 -64.33 21.95
C LEU A 424 92.23 -65.83 22.15
N ASN A 425 91.09 -66.42 21.78
CA ASN A 425 90.87 -67.87 21.86
C ASN A 425 91.80 -68.62 20.91
N ASP A 426 92.02 -68.12 19.69
CA ASP A 426 92.98 -68.72 18.75
C ASP A 426 94.43 -68.60 19.23
N LYS A 427 94.80 -67.47 19.86
CA LYS A 427 96.10 -67.32 20.55
C LYS A 427 96.26 -68.31 21.70
N LEU A 428 95.22 -68.49 22.52
CA LEU A 428 95.20 -69.47 23.61
C LEU A 428 95.37 -70.91 23.09
N LYS A 429 94.67 -71.27 22.02
CA LYS A 429 94.84 -72.58 21.36
C LYS A 429 96.24 -72.77 20.82
N ALA A 430 96.84 -71.74 20.22
CA ALA A 430 98.22 -71.80 19.73
C ALA A 430 99.22 -72.00 20.87
N LEU A 431 99.07 -71.26 21.97
CA LEU A 431 99.88 -71.43 23.19
C LEU A 431 99.69 -72.80 23.82
N ALA A 432 98.45 -73.31 23.89
CA ALA A 432 98.16 -74.65 24.40
C ALA A 432 98.86 -75.73 23.55
N ARG A 433 98.82 -75.63 22.22
CA ARG A 433 99.56 -76.53 21.31
C ARG A 433 101.07 -76.43 21.49
N GLN A 434 101.60 -75.22 21.69
CA GLN A 434 103.02 -75.02 21.97
C GLN A 434 103.42 -75.69 23.29
N HIS A 435 102.63 -75.49 24.36
CA HIS A 435 102.87 -76.11 25.65
C HIS A 435 102.75 -77.64 25.61
N GLU A 436 101.78 -78.17 24.88
CA GLU A 436 101.65 -79.61 24.63
C GLU A 436 102.88 -80.16 23.89
N GLY A 437 103.36 -79.44 22.87
CA GLY A 437 104.60 -79.79 22.17
C GLY A 437 105.84 -79.78 23.07
N THR A 438 105.98 -78.78 23.96
CA THR A 438 107.08 -78.75 24.93
C THR A 438 107.00 -79.87 25.96
N LEU A 439 105.79 -80.19 26.45
CA LEU A 439 105.56 -81.29 27.40
C LEU A 439 105.89 -82.64 26.78
N LEU A 440 105.50 -82.86 25.51
CA LEU A 440 105.86 -84.09 24.78
C LEU A 440 107.38 -84.20 24.59
N HIS A 441 108.06 -83.09 24.31
CA HIS A 441 109.52 -83.07 24.21
C HIS A 441 110.21 -83.39 25.54
N GLU A 442 109.77 -82.75 26.65
CA GLU A 442 110.26 -83.05 28.00
C GLU A 442 109.97 -84.50 28.41
N HIS A 443 108.79 -85.03 28.07
CA HIS A 443 108.43 -86.42 28.36
C HIS A 443 109.35 -87.39 27.60
N SER A 444 109.61 -87.14 26.32
CA SER A 444 110.56 -87.92 25.52
C SER A 444 111.98 -87.89 26.11
N LEU A 445 112.46 -86.71 26.51
CA LEU A 445 113.78 -86.54 27.12
C LEU A 445 113.87 -87.29 28.47
N ASN A 446 112.84 -87.16 29.31
CA ASN A 446 112.76 -87.87 30.59
C ASN A 446 112.72 -89.39 30.39
N GLN A 447 111.99 -89.89 29.38
CA GLN A 447 111.94 -91.31 29.06
C GLN A 447 113.31 -91.83 28.59
N GLU A 448 114.05 -91.02 27.81
CA GLU A 448 115.41 -91.33 27.37
C GLU A 448 116.39 -91.38 28.54
N LEU A 449 116.31 -90.40 29.47
CA LEU A 449 117.06 -90.38 30.72
C LEU A 449 116.71 -91.58 31.62
N LEU A 450 115.44 -91.95 31.72
CA LEU A 450 115.01 -93.13 32.48
C LEU A 450 115.63 -94.41 31.91
N SER A 451 115.60 -94.58 30.58
CA SER A 451 116.21 -95.72 29.90
C SER A 451 117.72 -95.81 30.12
N LYS A 452 118.38 -94.66 30.32
CA LYS A 452 119.81 -94.59 30.65
C LYS A 452 120.04 -95.00 32.11
N CYS A 453 119.25 -94.47 33.04
CA CYS A 453 119.28 -94.86 34.45
C CYS A 453 118.96 -96.35 34.65
N GLU A 454 118.03 -96.93 33.89
CA GLU A 454 117.70 -98.36 33.95
C GLU A 454 118.88 -99.25 33.51
N ARG A 455 119.57 -98.89 32.42
CA ARG A 455 120.81 -99.59 31.98
C ARG A 455 121.93 -99.47 33.02
N GLU A 456 122.07 -98.30 33.66
CA GLU A 456 123.02 -98.09 34.75
C GLU A 456 122.64 -98.93 35.99
N TRP A 457 121.36 -99.08 36.29
CA TRP A 457 120.88 -99.95 37.37
C TRP A 457 121.08 -101.44 37.08
N GLU A 458 120.83 -101.93 35.85
CA GLU A 458 121.07 -103.33 35.46
C GLU A 458 122.55 -103.72 35.52
N THR A 459 123.44 -102.82 35.10
CA THR A 459 124.89 -103.04 35.25
C THR A 459 125.33 -103.05 36.72
N ARG A 460 124.63 -102.30 37.59
CA ARG A 460 124.90 -102.26 39.03
C ARG A 460 124.35 -103.48 39.77
N THR A 461 123.17 -104.00 39.41
CA THR A 461 122.59 -105.22 39.99
C THR A 461 123.35 -106.48 39.60
N THR A 462 123.84 -106.59 38.36
CA THR A 462 124.70 -107.72 37.95
C THR A 462 126.04 -107.75 38.69
N LYS A 463 126.58 -106.59 39.07
CA LYS A 463 127.78 -106.47 39.92
C LYS A 463 127.49 -106.89 41.37
N LEU A 464 126.38 -106.44 41.95
CA LEU A 464 125.92 -106.82 43.29
C LEU A 464 125.53 -108.30 43.41
N GLN A 465 125.08 -108.94 42.32
CA GLN A 465 124.80 -110.39 42.29
C GLN A 465 126.08 -111.24 42.37
N ARG A 466 127.23 -110.75 41.88
CA ARG A 466 128.54 -111.42 42.05
C ARG A 466 129.08 -111.26 43.47
N GLU A 467 128.87 -110.09 44.08
CA GLU A 467 129.26 -109.81 45.47
C GLU A 467 128.37 -110.58 46.47
N ASN A 468 127.08 -110.78 46.18
CA ASN A 468 126.18 -111.59 47.02
C ASN A 468 126.56 -113.07 47.07
N LYS A 469 127.09 -113.65 45.98
CA LYS A 469 127.58 -115.04 45.95
C LYS A 469 128.77 -115.29 46.89
N VAL A 470 129.55 -114.24 47.19
CA VAL A 470 130.66 -114.27 48.15
C VAL A 470 130.19 -114.02 49.59
N LEU A 471 129.00 -113.43 49.77
CA LEU A 471 128.40 -113.16 51.08
C LEU A 471 127.45 -114.28 51.57
N THR A 472 126.97 -115.16 50.69
CA THR A 472 126.06 -116.28 51.08
C THR A 472 126.79 -117.49 51.68
N GLU A 473 128.11 -117.61 51.50
CA GLU A 473 128.93 -118.59 52.24
C GLU A 473 129.34 -118.08 53.63
N ARG A 474 129.03 -116.82 53.97
CA ARG A 474 129.27 -116.26 55.32
C ARG A 474 128.03 -116.38 56.21
N LEU A 475 127.63 -117.65 56.34
CA LEU A 475 127.24 -118.26 57.60
C LEU A 475 126.13 -117.51 58.35
N GLU A 476 124.88 -117.97 58.28
CA GLU A 476 124.40 -119.12 59.08
C GLU A 476 124.54 -118.96 60.62
N VAL A 477 124.88 -117.77 61.14
CA VAL A 477 124.96 -117.52 62.59
C VAL A 477 123.96 -116.47 63.10
N SER A 478 123.13 -115.87 62.25
CA SER A 478 122.14 -114.92 62.75
C SER A 478 120.73 -115.10 62.19
N GLU A 479 120.32 -116.36 62.08
CA GLU A 479 118.92 -116.73 62.29
C GLU A 479 118.62 -116.79 63.79
N ARG A 480 118.02 -115.72 64.33
CA ARG A 480 116.94 -115.83 65.33
C ARG A 480 116.28 -114.47 65.55
N GLY A 481 115.10 -114.30 64.96
CA GLY A 481 114.25 -113.13 65.22
C GLY A 481 113.25 -112.85 64.10
N LYS A 482 112.60 -113.89 63.56
CA LYS A 482 111.53 -113.80 62.56
C LYS A 482 110.34 -114.59 63.11
N GLY A 483 109.16 -113.99 63.05
CA GLY A 483 107.89 -114.56 63.55
C GLY A 483 107.67 -114.15 64.99
N GLU A 484 106.63 -113.39 65.32
CA GLU A 484 105.24 -113.75 65.08
C GLU A 484 104.42 -112.50 64.68
N LEU A 485 103.90 -112.46 63.45
CA LEU A 485 102.50 -112.73 63.09
C LEU A 485 101.63 -111.46 63.19
N GLY A 486 101.26 -110.77 62.10
CA GLY A 486 101.11 -111.24 60.72
C GLY A 486 99.85 -112.07 60.47
N ALA A 487 99.09 -112.42 61.52
CA ALA A 487 97.91 -113.29 61.39
C ALA A 487 96.67 -112.78 62.16
N GLN A 488 96.51 -111.47 62.31
CA GLN A 488 95.21 -110.85 62.66
C GLN A 488 94.72 -109.90 61.55
N LEU A 489 95.09 -110.21 60.30
CA LEU A 489 94.61 -109.54 59.09
C LEU A 489 93.48 -110.31 58.39
N ALA A 490 92.95 -111.34 59.05
CA ALA A 490 91.93 -112.24 58.51
C ALA A 490 90.58 -112.16 59.26
N MET A 491 90.33 -111.04 59.93
CA MET A 491 88.99 -110.54 60.26
C MET A 491 88.82 -109.15 59.63
N GLU A 492 89.41 -108.94 58.47
CA GLU A 492 88.65 -109.27 57.26
C GLU A 492 87.26 -108.65 57.35
N ARG A 493 87.16 -107.50 56.71
CA ARG A 493 86.06 -107.27 55.80
C ARG A 493 84.67 -107.33 56.46
N ALA A 494 84.57 -106.66 57.60
CA ALA A 494 83.49 -105.68 57.82
C ALA A 494 83.81 -104.31 57.16
N GLN A 495 84.68 -104.34 56.13
CA GLN A 495 84.47 -103.57 54.91
C GLN A 495 82.99 -103.63 54.52
N ARG A 496 82.25 -102.58 54.85
CA ARG A 496 81.15 -102.00 54.04
C ARG A 496 80.59 -100.70 54.63
N GLN A 497 81.23 -100.09 55.63
CA GLN A 497 80.82 -98.78 56.14
C GLN A 497 81.82 -97.64 55.85
N GLU A 498 82.80 -97.90 54.97
CA GLU A 498 83.72 -96.87 54.43
C GLU A 498 83.31 -96.36 53.03
N GLU A 499 82.31 -96.95 52.33
CA GLU A 499 81.89 -96.46 51.00
C GLU A 499 80.72 -95.45 51.02
N VAL A 500 79.87 -95.44 52.06
CA VAL A 500 78.69 -94.56 52.13
C VAL A 500 78.98 -93.22 52.83
N ALA A 501 80.01 -93.13 53.67
CA ALA A 501 80.31 -91.88 54.40
C ALA A 501 81.12 -90.86 53.59
N LEU A 502 82.04 -91.30 52.73
CA LEU A 502 82.96 -90.42 52.00
C LEU A 502 82.35 -89.84 50.70
N THR A 503 81.47 -90.60 50.03
CA THR A 503 80.69 -90.14 48.87
C THR A 503 79.62 -89.11 49.27
N THR A 504 79.11 -89.18 50.50
CA THR A 504 78.13 -88.23 51.06
C THR A 504 78.74 -86.87 51.43
N GLN A 505 80.06 -86.78 51.63
CA GLN A 505 80.74 -85.50 51.93
C GLN A 505 81.16 -84.73 50.65
N GLN A 506 81.49 -85.43 49.56
CA GLN A 506 81.87 -84.79 48.28
C GLN A 506 80.65 -84.36 47.43
N THR A 507 79.48 -84.99 47.59
CA THR A 507 78.21 -84.50 47.01
C THR A 507 77.67 -83.29 47.77
N ARG A 508 77.76 -83.27 49.11
CA ARG A 508 77.34 -82.12 49.94
C ARG A 508 78.14 -80.85 49.67
N ALA A 509 79.43 -80.93 49.32
CA ALA A 509 80.24 -79.77 48.93
C ALA A 509 79.94 -79.26 47.50
N ARG A 510 79.56 -80.14 46.57
CA ARG A 510 79.12 -79.76 45.21
C ARG A 510 77.66 -79.26 45.16
N GLU A 511 76.82 -79.67 46.10
CA GLU A 511 75.43 -79.22 46.26
C GLU A 511 75.31 -77.91 47.06
N ALA A 512 76.20 -77.66 48.04
CA ALA A 512 76.24 -76.39 48.78
C ALA A 512 76.52 -75.16 47.89
N GLY A 513 77.36 -75.30 46.85
CA GLY A 513 77.62 -74.23 45.88
C GLY A 513 76.46 -73.96 44.90
N LYS A 514 75.66 -74.98 44.59
CA LYS A 514 74.44 -74.83 43.78
C LYS A 514 73.28 -74.25 44.61
N LEU A 515 73.23 -74.53 45.91
CA LEU A 515 72.25 -73.97 46.85
C LEU A 515 72.45 -72.47 47.06
N VAL A 516 73.68 -71.98 47.20
CA VAL A 516 73.95 -70.53 47.32
C VAL A 516 73.62 -69.77 46.02
N GLN A 517 73.97 -70.32 44.85
CA GLN A 517 73.59 -69.72 43.57
C GLN A 517 72.08 -69.77 43.31
N LEU A 518 71.38 -70.81 43.76
CA LEU A 518 69.93 -70.91 43.68
C LEU A 518 69.24 -70.01 44.72
N GLU A 519 69.82 -69.80 45.90
CA GLU A 519 69.31 -68.88 46.93
C GLU A 519 69.48 -67.41 46.51
N GLU A 520 70.59 -67.03 45.89
CA GLU A 520 70.78 -65.70 45.28
C GLU A 520 69.86 -65.50 44.05
N ARG A 521 69.65 -66.55 43.24
CA ARG A 521 68.68 -66.52 42.12
C ARG A 521 67.24 -66.43 42.64
N VAL A 522 66.90 -67.11 43.74
CA VAL A 522 65.58 -67.02 44.38
C VAL A 522 65.39 -65.67 45.09
N SER A 523 66.45 -65.07 45.64
CA SER A 523 66.39 -63.72 46.23
C SER A 523 66.16 -62.66 45.15
N SER A 524 66.94 -62.69 44.07
CA SER A 524 66.76 -61.78 42.92
C SER A 524 65.40 -61.98 42.23
N LEU A 525 64.93 -63.21 42.06
CA LEU A 525 63.58 -63.48 41.55
C LEU A 525 62.47 -63.08 42.54
N ARG A 526 62.72 -63.07 43.86
CA ARG A 526 61.76 -62.55 44.86
C ARG A 526 61.70 -61.02 44.81
N GLU A 527 62.82 -60.34 44.61
CA GLU A 527 62.89 -58.89 44.44
C GLU A 527 62.25 -58.46 43.11
N GLU A 528 62.53 -59.16 42.00
CA GLU A 528 61.84 -58.95 40.72
C GLU A 528 60.33 -59.25 40.84
N LYS A 529 59.94 -60.32 41.55
CA LYS A 529 58.54 -60.61 41.82
C LYS A 529 57.87 -59.51 42.64
N GLN A 530 58.51 -58.99 43.70
CA GLN A 530 57.96 -57.87 44.49
C GLN A 530 57.86 -56.58 43.65
N LEU A 531 58.85 -56.31 42.80
CA LEU A 531 58.81 -55.16 41.89
C LEU A 531 57.70 -55.30 40.84
N LEU A 532 57.50 -56.50 40.29
CA LEU A 532 56.42 -56.78 39.36
C LEU A 532 55.05 -56.77 40.05
N GLU A 533 54.94 -57.25 41.29
CA GLU A 533 53.71 -57.20 42.08
C GLU A 533 53.33 -55.76 42.45
N THR A 534 54.31 -54.91 42.76
CA THR A 534 54.07 -53.48 43.01
C THR A 534 53.73 -52.73 41.72
N GLN A 535 54.38 -53.03 40.59
CA GLN A 535 54.02 -52.49 39.27
C GLN A 535 52.63 -52.97 38.81
N LEU A 536 52.27 -54.23 39.08
CA LEU A 536 50.95 -54.78 38.80
C LEU A 536 49.89 -54.11 39.67
N ALA A 537 50.17 -53.88 40.95
CA ALA A 537 49.27 -53.14 41.85
C ALA A 537 49.08 -51.69 41.40
N GLN A 538 50.15 -51.02 40.96
CA GLN A 538 50.09 -49.67 40.36
C GLN A 538 49.30 -49.66 39.06
N SER A 539 49.54 -50.62 38.17
CA SER A 539 48.79 -50.78 36.93
C SER A 539 47.31 -51.05 37.21
N ASN A 540 46.99 -51.91 38.18
CA ASN A 540 45.60 -52.19 38.58
C ASN A 540 44.91 -50.97 39.22
N SER A 541 45.63 -50.17 40.02
CA SER A 541 45.10 -48.90 40.53
C SER A 541 44.83 -47.91 39.40
N ASN A 542 45.74 -47.82 38.41
CA ASN A 542 45.55 -46.97 37.23
C ASN A 542 44.39 -47.46 36.37
N ILE A 543 44.25 -48.77 36.18
CA ILE A 543 43.12 -49.38 35.46
C ILE A 543 41.81 -49.06 36.19
N THR A 544 41.79 -49.13 37.53
CA THR A 544 40.59 -48.83 38.32
C THR A 544 40.22 -47.35 38.22
N GLN A 545 41.19 -46.43 38.31
CA GLN A 545 40.97 -45.00 38.08
C GLN A 545 40.50 -44.70 36.67
N LEU A 546 41.12 -45.31 35.65
CA LEU A 546 40.69 -45.16 34.26
C LEU A 546 39.30 -45.75 34.03
N GLN A 547 38.94 -46.87 34.66
CA GLN A 547 37.58 -47.42 34.60
C GLN A 547 36.56 -46.51 35.26
N GLN A 548 36.92 -45.84 36.35
CA GLN A 548 36.07 -44.88 37.05
C GLN A 548 35.91 -43.57 36.28
N GLN A 549 36.98 -43.10 35.62
CA GLN A 549 36.93 -41.98 34.69
C GLN A 549 36.10 -42.33 33.46
N ASN A 550 36.27 -43.53 32.90
CA ASN A 550 35.52 -43.98 31.73
C ASN A 550 34.02 -44.15 32.06
N SER A 551 33.67 -44.64 33.25
CA SER A 551 32.27 -44.68 33.69
C SER A 551 31.68 -43.28 33.91
N SER A 552 32.47 -42.33 34.42
CA SER A 552 32.04 -40.92 34.53
C SER A 552 31.84 -40.26 33.17
N LEU A 553 32.75 -40.48 32.21
CA LEU A 553 32.63 -39.96 30.85
C LEU A 553 31.47 -40.60 30.08
N VAL A 554 31.20 -41.90 30.30
CA VAL A 554 30.02 -42.58 29.75
C VAL A 554 28.72 -42.01 30.33
N ALA A 555 28.70 -41.65 31.62
CA ALA A 555 27.55 -40.98 32.22
C ALA A 555 27.38 -39.55 31.68
N GLU A 556 28.46 -38.79 31.50
CA GLU A 556 28.45 -37.46 30.88
C GLU A 556 28.06 -37.49 29.40
N LEU A 557 28.32 -38.60 28.68
CA LEU A 557 27.91 -38.81 27.29
C LEU A 557 26.44 -39.22 27.15
N ALA A 558 25.81 -39.77 28.18
CA ALA A 558 24.43 -40.25 28.13
C ALA A 558 23.41 -39.11 27.92
N GLU A 559 23.66 -37.93 28.49
CA GLU A 559 22.78 -36.77 28.37
C GLU A 559 22.86 -36.09 27.00
N PRO A 560 24.05 -35.81 26.42
CA PRO A 560 24.20 -35.41 25.02
C PRO A 560 23.61 -36.42 24.04
N GLN A 561 23.76 -37.73 24.28
CA GLN A 561 23.19 -38.77 23.42
C GLN A 561 21.66 -38.77 23.46
N ARG A 562 21.04 -38.60 24.64
CA ARG A 562 19.58 -38.42 24.75
C ARG A 562 19.10 -37.14 24.08
N ARG A 563 19.85 -36.04 24.22
CA ARG A 563 19.55 -34.76 23.55
C ARG A 563 19.66 -34.89 22.03
N LEU A 564 20.66 -35.62 21.52
CA LEU A 564 20.82 -35.92 20.10
C LEU A 564 19.69 -36.78 19.54
N ALA A 565 19.21 -37.76 20.31
CA ALA A 565 18.07 -38.59 19.92
C ALA A 565 16.77 -37.77 19.86
N GLN A 566 16.52 -36.92 20.86
CA GLN A 566 15.37 -36.00 20.87
C GLN A 566 15.43 -35.00 19.71
N LEU A 567 16.60 -34.41 19.44
CA LEU A 567 16.77 -33.51 18.30
C LEU A 567 16.60 -34.23 16.96
N HIS A 568 16.99 -35.51 16.85
CA HIS A 568 16.72 -36.31 15.65
C HIS A 568 15.22 -36.59 15.47
N GLU A 569 14.50 -36.85 16.55
CA GLU A 569 13.05 -37.08 16.50
C GLU A 569 12.31 -35.78 16.16
N GLU A 570 12.69 -34.66 16.78
CA GLU A 570 12.20 -33.31 16.44
C GLU A 570 12.50 -32.97 14.97
N LEU A 571 13.73 -33.17 14.49
CA LEU A 571 14.11 -32.95 13.09
C LEU A 571 13.32 -33.86 12.14
N SER A 572 13.03 -35.10 12.53
CA SER A 572 12.21 -36.00 11.73
C SER A 572 10.75 -35.52 11.65
N SER A 573 10.20 -35.00 12.75
CA SER A 573 8.84 -34.44 12.79
C SER A 573 8.74 -33.12 12.00
N GLU A 574 9.76 -32.27 12.08
CA GLU A 574 9.94 -31.04 11.30
C GLU A 574 10.10 -31.34 9.80
N ARG A 575 10.80 -32.43 9.43
CA ARG A 575 10.86 -32.87 8.03
C ARG A 575 9.49 -33.28 7.51
N VAL A 576 8.73 -34.06 8.28
CA VAL A 576 7.36 -34.45 7.90
C VAL A 576 6.44 -33.23 7.80
N SER A 577 6.54 -32.26 8.70
CA SER A 577 5.75 -31.02 8.63
C SER A 577 6.17 -30.15 7.45
N SER A 578 7.48 -30.05 7.15
CA SER A 578 8.02 -29.39 5.97
C SER A 578 7.57 -30.05 4.67
N GLU A 579 7.56 -31.38 4.60
CA GLU A 579 7.04 -32.14 3.46
C GLU A 579 5.54 -31.87 3.23
N ARG A 580 4.75 -31.83 4.31
CA ARG A 580 3.32 -31.49 4.24
C ARG A 580 3.09 -30.05 3.78
N LEU A 581 3.89 -29.11 4.27
CA LEU A 581 3.84 -27.72 3.82
C LEU A 581 4.24 -27.58 2.35
N LYS A 582 5.23 -28.34 1.88
CA LYS A 582 5.60 -28.40 0.46
C LYS A 582 4.48 -28.98 -0.40
N GLN A 583 3.78 -30.03 0.06
CA GLN A 583 2.61 -30.57 -0.62
C GLN A 583 1.48 -29.54 -0.71
N HIS A 584 1.14 -28.85 0.38
CA HIS A 584 0.13 -27.80 0.35
C HIS A 584 0.52 -26.61 -0.53
N LEU A 585 1.80 -26.23 -0.56
CA LEU A 585 2.30 -25.22 -1.49
C LEU A 585 2.20 -25.70 -2.95
N ALA A 586 2.49 -26.97 -3.23
CA ALA A 586 2.36 -27.54 -4.57
C ALA A 586 0.89 -27.59 -5.03
N GLU A 587 -0.03 -27.99 -4.14
CA GLU A 587 -1.48 -27.98 -4.40
C GLU A 587 -2.00 -26.57 -4.64
N ARG A 588 -1.59 -25.61 -3.81
CA ARG A 588 -1.96 -24.19 -3.96
C ARG A 588 -1.43 -23.61 -5.26
N ASN A 589 -0.18 -23.89 -5.63
CA ASN A 589 0.41 -23.45 -6.89
C ASN A 589 -0.29 -24.08 -8.11
N ALA A 590 -0.70 -25.36 -8.01
CA ALA A 590 -1.49 -26.01 -9.06
C ALA A 590 -2.86 -25.34 -9.22
N HIS A 591 -3.53 -25.04 -8.11
CA HIS A 591 -4.81 -24.32 -8.11
C HIS A 591 -4.66 -22.90 -8.69
N GLU A 592 -3.61 -22.17 -8.30
CA GLU A 592 -3.34 -20.83 -8.81
C GLU A 592 -3.02 -20.82 -10.31
N SER A 593 -2.29 -21.83 -10.80
CA SER A 593 -2.06 -22.07 -12.23
C SER A 593 -3.38 -22.37 -12.98
N GLU A 594 -4.29 -23.14 -12.39
CA GLU A 594 -5.59 -23.42 -12.99
C GLU A 594 -6.50 -22.18 -13.03
N CYS A 595 -6.49 -21.37 -11.97
CA CYS A 595 -7.14 -20.07 -11.93
C CYS A 595 -6.57 -19.12 -13.00
N ARG A 596 -5.23 -19.05 -13.17
CA ARG A 596 -4.62 -18.26 -14.25
C ARG A 596 -5.09 -18.68 -15.64
N LYS A 597 -5.16 -20.00 -15.90
CA LYS A 597 -5.67 -20.52 -17.17
C LYS A 597 -7.16 -20.20 -17.40
N LYS A 598 -7.97 -20.13 -16.35
CA LYS A 598 -9.36 -19.65 -16.44
C LYS A 598 -9.42 -18.15 -16.73
N VAL A 599 -8.59 -17.35 -16.08
CA VAL A 599 -8.50 -15.90 -16.33
C VAL A 599 -8.06 -15.63 -17.77
N GLU A 600 -7.05 -16.34 -18.29
CA GLU A 600 -6.63 -16.22 -19.70
C GLU A 600 -7.77 -16.58 -20.67
N ARG A 601 -8.55 -17.64 -20.40
CA ARG A 601 -9.71 -17.99 -21.23
C ARG A 601 -10.78 -16.91 -21.21
N LEU A 602 -11.09 -16.37 -20.03
CA LEU A 602 -12.06 -15.28 -19.90
C LEU A 602 -11.57 -14.00 -20.59
N GLN A 603 -10.26 -13.70 -20.52
CA GLN A 603 -9.67 -12.59 -21.26
C GLN A 603 -9.81 -12.76 -22.78
N GLN A 604 -9.57 -13.96 -23.30
CA GLN A 604 -9.78 -14.27 -24.72
C GLN A 604 -11.25 -14.14 -25.13
N GLU A 605 -12.19 -14.58 -24.29
CA GLU A 605 -13.64 -14.38 -24.53
C GLU A 605 -14.02 -12.90 -24.53
N VAL A 606 -13.49 -12.11 -23.59
CA VAL A 606 -13.73 -10.66 -23.53
C VAL A 606 -13.17 -9.97 -24.77
N GLU A 607 -11.95 -10.32 -25.23
CA GLU A 607 -11.41 -9.78 -26.47
C GLU A 607 -12.25 -10.15 -27.70
N ALA A 608 -12.74 -11.39 -27.76
CA ALA A 608 -13.62 -11.84 -28.84
C ALA A 608 -14.95 -11.07 -28.85
N LEU A 609 -15.57 -10.88 -27.68
CA LEU A 609 -16.81 -10.11 -27.53
C LEU A 609 -16.60 -8.62 -27.85
N GLN A 610 -15.48 -8.03 -27.44
CA GLN A 610 -15.13 -6.66 -27.80
C GLN A 610 -14.94 -6.48 -29.31
N LYS A 611 -14.32 -7.46 -29.98
CA LYS A 611 -14.20 -7.46 -31.44
C LYS A 611 -15.58 -7.55 -32.10
N GLN A 612 -16.44 -8.43 -31.59
CA GLN A 612 -17.80 -8.60 -32.11
C GLN A 612 -18.67 -7.34 -31.92
N ALA A 613 -18.51 -6.62 -30.81
CA ALA A 613 -19.15 -5.33 -30.56
C ALA A 613 -18.66 -4.26 -31.55
N ARG A 614 -17.34 -4.15 -31.78
CA ARG A 614 -16.78 -3.21 -32.77
C ARG A 614 -17.29 -3.49 -34.20
N GLU A 615 -17.44 -4.76 -34.57
CA GLU A 615 -18.03 -5.14 -35.85
C GLU A 615 -19.52 -4.79 -35.95
N GLN A 616 -20.28 -4.90 -34.86
CA GLN A 616 -21.68 -4.46 -34.79
C GLN A 616 -21.79 -2.94 -34.95
N ASP A 617 -20.96 -2.18 -34.23
CA ASP A 617 -20.93 -0.72 -34.31
C ASP A 617 -20.57 -0.24 -35.72
N ALA A 618 -19.58 -0.87 -36.36
CA ALA A 618 -19.21 -0.56 -37.74
C ALA A 618 -20.35 -0.82 -38.73
N ARG A 619 -21.06 -1.95 -38.58
CA ARG A 619 -22.24 -2.27 -39.41
C ARG A 619 -23.39 -1.29 -39.16
N GLN A 620 -23.55 -0.82 -37.94
CA GLN A 620 -24.59 0.15 -37.61
C GLN A 620 -24.27 1.53 -38.21
N ALA A 621 -23.00 1.95 -38.14
CA ALA A 621 -22.53 3.18 -38.78
C ALA A 621 -22.67 3.15 -40.32
N GLU A 622 -22.44 1.99 -40.96
CA GLU A 622 -22.70 1.82 -42.40
C GLU A 622 -24.19 1.96 -42.74
N ARG A 623 -25.07 1.34 -41.96
CA ARG A 623 -26.54 1.47 -42.14
C ARG A 623 -27.01 2.91 -41.93
N GLU A 624 -26.43 3.63 -40.99
CA GLU A 624 -26.73 5.05 -40.77
C GLU A 624 -26.28 5.90 -41.96
N ARG A 625 -25.07 5.66 -42.49
CA ARG A 625 -24.61 6.29 -43.74
C ARG A 625 -25.52 6.02 -44.93
N GLU A 626 -26.00 4.79 -45.09
CA GLU A 626 -26.95 4.46 -46.16
C GLU A 626 -28.27 5.23 -46.00
N LYS A 627 -28.81 5.28 -44.77
CA LYS A 627 -30.02 6.07 -44.47
C LYS A 627 -29.81 7.56 -44.73
N ASP A 628 -28.66 8.13 -44.38
CA ASP A 628 -28.34 9.53 -44.65
C ASP A 628 -28.24 9.81 -46.15
N ASN A 629 -27.64 8.89 -46.92
CA ASN A 629 -27.59 8.99 -48.38
C ASN A 629 -28.99 8.95 -49.00
N ASP A 630 -29.87 8.09 -48.50
CA ASP A 630 -31.25 7.99 -48.99
C ASP A 630 -32.10 9.19 -48.56
N LEU A 631 -31.90 9.72 -47.35
CA LEU A 631 -32.49 10.97 -46.90
C LEU A 631 -32.07 12.14 -47.82
N HIS A 632 -30.79 12.20 -48.18
CA HIS A 632 -30.28 13.21 -49.09
C HIS A 632 -30.90 13.10 -50.50
N LYS A 633 -31.04 11.88 -51.04
CA LYS A 633 -31.75 11.66 -52.31
C LYS A 633 -33.21 12.10 -52.24
N LEU A 634 -33.91 11.79 -51.15
CA LEU A 634 -35.30 12.20 -50.94
C LEU A 634 -35.45 13.72 -50.83
N GLN A 635 -34.51 14.40 -50.16
CA GLN A 635 -34.47 15.87 -50.09
C GLN A 635 -34.27 16.50 -51.48
N MET A 636 -33.36 15.94 -52.29
CA MET A 636 -33.15 16.38 -53.67
C MET A 636 -34.41 16.21 -54.53
N LEU A 637 -35.10 15.07 -54.39
CA LEU A 637 -36.37 14.82 -55.09
C LEU A 637 -37.49 15.76 -54.64
N LEU A 638 -37.59 16.04 -53.34
CA LEU A 638 -38.55 17.02 -52.80
C LEU A 638 -38.26 18.43 -53.35
N SER A 639 -37.00 18.86 -53.35
CA SER A 639 -36.61 20.16 -53.92
C SER A 639 -36.94 20.26 -55.42
N GLN A 640 -36.75 19.18 -56.17
CA GLN A 640 -37.13 19.12 -57.58
C GLN A 640 -38.65 19.21 -57.75
N ARG A 641 -39.41 18.50 -56.92
CA ARG A 641 -40.89 18.56 -56.91
C ARG A 641 -41.42 19.94 -56.54
N ASP A 642 -40.79 20.61 -55.58
CA ASP A 642 -41.15 21.99 -55.21
C ASP A 642 -40.88 22.97 -56.36
N LYS A 643 -39.78 22.79 -57.10
CA LYS A 643 -39.54 23.56 -58.34
C LYS A 643 -40.62 23.29 -59.38
N ASP A 644 -40.98 22.03 -59.61
CA ASP A 644 -42.03 21.67 -60.57
C ASP A 644 -43.39 22.30 -60.17
N ILE A 645 -43.76 22.23 -58.88
CA ILE A 645 -45.00 22.84 -58.35
C ILE A 645 -44.97 24.36 -58.53
N ASN A 646 -43.84 25.01 -58.27
CA ASN A 646 -43.71 26.46 -58.45
C ASN A 646 -43.80 26.86 -59.92
N ASN A 647 -43.24 26.06 -60.84
CA ASN A 647 -43.39 26.28 -62.28
C ASN A 647 -44.85 26.11 -62.72
N ILE A 648 -45.54 25.05 -62.25
CA ILE A 648 -46.97 24.85 -62.55
C ILE A 648 -47.80 26.03 -62.03
N ARG A 649 -47.53 26.51 -60.80
CA ARG A 649 -48.20 27.70 -60.26
C ARG A 649 -47.93 28.94 -61.08
N ALA A 650 -46.69 29.14 -61.55
CA ALA A 650 -46.35 30.27 -62.42
C ALA A 650 -47.09 30.18 -63.76
N ASP A 651 -47.14 29.01 -64.38
CA ASP A 651 -47.89 28.76 -65.62
C ASP A 651 -49.41 28.96 -65.44
N GLU A 652 -49.96 28.58 -64.28
CA GLU A 652 -51.37 28.82 -63.94
C GLU A 652 -51.67 30.30 -63.71
N VAL A 653 -50.76 31.03 -63.05
CA VAL A 653 -50.86 32.49 -62.90
C VAL A 653 -50.79 33.17 -64.27
N GLU A 654 -49.92 32.71 -65.16
CA GLU A 654 -49.81 33.24 -66.52
C GLU A 654 -51.07 32.94 -67.34
N ARG A 655 -51.60 31.71 -67.29
CA ARG A 655 -52.88 31.35 -67.91
C ARG A 655 -54.05 32.17 -67.36
N ALA A 656 -54.11 32.35 -66.04
CA ALA A 656 -55.11 33.20 -65.40
C ALA A 656 -54.98 34.65 -65.86
N GLY A 657 -53.75 35.14 -66.04
CA GLY A 657 -53.46 36.46 -66.61
C GLY A 657 -53.93 36.60 -68.06
N VAL A 658 -53.69 35.59 -68.90
CA VAL A 658 -54.15 35.57 -70.30
C VAL A 658 -55.69 35.55 -70.35
N LEU A 659 -56.33 34.71 -69.52
CA LEU A 659 -57.79 34.64 -69.39
C LEU A 659 -58.37 35.96 -68.89
N TYR A 660 -57.75 36.59 -67.89
CA TYR A 660 -58.14 37.92 -67.41
C TYR A 660 -58.02 38.98 -68.52
N SER A 661 -56.94 38.94 -69.31
CA SER A 661 -56.78 39.86 -70.45
C SER A 661 -57.83 39.64 -71.54
N ALA A 662 -58.21 38.39 -71.80
CA ALA A 662 -59.24 38.02 -72.75
C ALA A 662 -60.64 38.44 -72.26
N PHE A 663 -60.93 38.21 -70.97
CA PHE A 663 -62.16 38.67 -70.31
C PHE A 663 -62.23 40.20 -70.27
N SER A 664 -61.11 40.89 -70.02
CA SER A 664 -61.04 42.35 -70.00
C SER A 664 -61.19 42.96 -71.39
N LYS A 665 -60.64 42.33 -72.44
CA LYS A 665 -60.93 42.69 -73.85
C LYS A 665 -62.40 42.45 -74.22
N TYR A 666 -63.01 41.37 -73.74
CA TYR A 666 -64.42 41.07 -73.96
C TYR A 666 -65.33 42.10 -73.24
N LEU A 667 -65.05 42.41 -71.97
CA LEU A 667 -65.74 43.46 -71.20
C LEU A 667 -65.50 44.87 -71.77
N GLY A 668 -64.31 45.15 -72.31
CA GLY A 668 -64.01 46.41 -73.01
C GLY A 668 -64.73 46.55 -74.36
N SER A 669 -65.08 45.43 -75.01
CA SER A 669 -65.95 45.42 -76.20
C SER A 669 -67.44 45.50 -75.86
N LEU A 670 -67.79 45.37 -74.58
CA LEU A 670 -69.16 45.36 -74.06
C LEU A 670 -69.34 46.44 -72.98
N SER A 671 -69.31 47.71 -73.39
CA SER A 671 -70.38 48.66 -73.06
C SER A 671 -70.17 49.99 -73.79
N PRO A 672 -71.24 50.53 -74.39
CA PRO A 672 -72.07 51.42 -73.61
C PRO A 672 -73.27 50.70 -73.01
N SER A 673 -73.53 51.08 -71.76
CA SER A 673 -74.70 50.83 -70.92
C SER A 673 -74.68 49.61 -69.98
N ALA A 674 -75.00 49.97 -68.72
CA ALA A 674 -75.57 49.16 -67.63
C ALA A 674 -74.61 48.46 -66.64
N SER A 675 -74.27 49.23 -65.58
CA SER A 675 -74.54 48.92 -64.16
C SER A 675 -74.13 47.55 -63.58
N LEU A 676 -73.07 47.57 -62.74
CA LEU A 676 -72.95 47.14 -61.32
C LEU A 676 -73.75 45.90 -60.81
N PRO A 677 -73.31 45.13 -59.76
CA PRO A 677 -72.18 45.33 -58.84
C PRO A 677 -71.34 44.06 -58.51
N GLN A 678 -70.31 44.31 -57.68
CA GLN A 678 -69.39 43.41 -56.99
C GLN A 678 -70.03 42.15 -56.37
N LEU A 679 -69.30 41.03 -56.39
CA LEU A 679 -69.24 40.12 -55.25
C LEU A 679 -67.91 39.35 -55.21
N SER A 680 -67.16 39.64 -54.16
CA SER A 680 -65.94 39.03 -53.70
C SER A 680 -66.17 37.64 -53.11
N LEU A 681 -65.32 36.68 -53.42
CA LEU A 681 -65.04 35.54 -52.55
C LEU A 681 -63.53 35.52 -52.25
N ARG A 682 -63.21 35.84 -50.99
CA ARG A 682 -61.91 35.67 -50.35
C ARG A 682 -61.75 34.22 -49.90
N THR A 683 -60.60 33.63 -50.20
CA THR A 683 -59.76 32.90 -49.23
C THR A 683 -58.38 33.51 -49.30
#